data_AF-A0A3S3NVI2-F1
#
_entry.id   AF-A0A3S3NVI2-F1
#
_cell.length_a   1.000
_cell.length_b   1.000
_cell.length_c   1.000
_cell.angle_alpha   90.00
_cell.angle_beta   90.00
_cell.angle_gamma   90.00
#
_symmetry.space_group_name_H-M   'P 1'
#
loop_
_entity.id
_entity.type
_entity.pdbx_description
1 polymer ?
#
loop_
_entity_poly.entity_id
_entity_poly.type
_entity_poly.pdbx_seq_one_letter_code
_entity_poly.pdbx_strand_id
1 'polypeptide(L)'
;MKMVAHILIVLLSIISTLVYAYDPSPLQDICVADLNSEVLVNGFICKAVEEVTANDFFLSGFDKPSNTMNKVGFNVTNALVNQIPGLNTLGISLVLLDFAPYGENPPHTHPRATEILTVLEGKLYVGFVLSNQNNNTLISKVLNKGDVFVFPIGLIHFQANIGHTPAVAISALSSQNPGVITIANSVFGSKPPISDDILAKAFQVDKKVIDYLQAQFWMVAHILVVVLFSITSSLVYAYDPSPLQDICVADLNSKVLVNGFICKAVEEVTANDFFLSGFDKPSNTMNKVGFNVTNALVNQIPGLNTLGVSLVRLDFAPYGENPPHTHPRATEILTVLEGKLYVGFVLSNQNNNTLISKVLNKGDVFVFPIGLIHFQANIGHTPAVAVAALSSQNPGVITIANSVFGSKPPISDDILAKAFQVDKKVIDYLQAQFWMMKMVAHILVVVLFSITSSLVYAYDPSPLQDICVADLNSKVLVNGFICKAVEEVTANDFFLSGFDKPSNTMNKVGFNVTNALVNQIPGLNTLGISLVRLDFAPYGENPPHTHPRATEILTVLEGKLYVGFVLSNQNNNTLISKVLNKGDVFVFPIGLIHFQANIGHTPAVAISALSSQNPGVITIANSVFGSKPPISDDILAKAFQVDKKVIDYLQAQFWVNA
;
A
#
# COMPACT_ATOMS: atom_id res chain seq x y z
N MET A 1 31.97 -51.38 18.69
CA MET A 1 30.81 -50.82 17.96
C MET A 1 30.31 -49.50 18.59
N LYS A 2 31.21 -48.59 18.99
CA LYS A 2 30.89 -47.27 19.58
C LYS A 2 31.54 -46.09 18.84
N MET A 3 32.10 -46.35 17.64
CA MET A 3 32.87 -45.37 16.86
C MET A 3 32.27 -45.07 15.48
N VAL A 4 31.01 -45.50 15.24
CA VAL A 4 30.28 -45.21 13.99
C VAL A 4 29.18 -44.16 14.22
N ALA A 5 28.66 -44.04 15.45
CA ALA A 5 27.61 -43.06 15.78
C ALA A 5 28.13 -41.62 15.89
N HIS A 6 29.42 -41.41 16.17
CA HIS A 6 29.99 -40.06 16.31
C HIS A 6 30.49 -39.47 14.99
N ILE A 7 30.77 -40.30 13.98
CA ILE A 7 31.21 -39.83 12.66
C ILE A 7 30.00 -39.41 11.81
N LEU A 8 28.82 -40.01 12.03
CA LEU A 8 27.58 -39.59 11.34
C LEU A 8 27.03 -38.24 11.85
N ILE A 9 27.31 -37.88 13.10
CA ILE A 9 26.86 -36.61 13.70
C ILE A 9 27.81 -35.44 13.36
N VAL A 10 29.08 -35.72 13.05
CA VAL A 10 30.06 -34.70 12.67
C VAL A 10 30.09 -34.44 11.14
N LEU A 11 29.62 -35.38 10.31
CA LEU A 11 29.50 -35.17 8.86
C LEU A 11 28.22 -34.46 8.41
N LEU A 12 27.23 -34.29 9.29
CA LEU A 12 26.00 -33.55 9.02
C LEU A 12 26.04 -32.07 9.48
N SER A 13 27.17 -31.61 10.02
CA SER A 13 27.35 -30.23 10.53
C SER A 13 28.29 -29.37 9.67
N ILE A 14 28.72 -29.83 8.49
CA ILE A 14 29.56 -29.06 7.57
C ILE A 14 28.85 -28.87 6.22
N ILE A 15 27.65 -28.29 6.24
CA ILE A 15 27.13 -27.45 5.14
C ILE A 15 26.29 -26.35 5.80
N SER A 16 26.95 -25.44 6.53
CA SER A 16 26.39 -24.10 6.69
C SER A 16 26.81 -23.33 5.45
N THR A 17 25.92 -23.28 4.45
CA THR A 17 26.06 -22.30 3.39
C THR A 17 25.85 -20.93 4.03
N LEU A 18 26.92 -20.12 4.03
CA LEU A 18 26.81 -18.68 4.10
C LEU A 18 25.96 -18.25 2.90
N VAL A 19 24.66 -18.06 3.10
CA VAL A 19 23.82 -17.38 2.10
C VAL A 19 24.02 -15.90 2.32
N TYR A 20 24.88 -15.32 1.50
CA TYR A 20 24.82 -13.89 1.26
C TYR A 20 23.56 -13.62 0.47
N ALA A 21 22.66 -12.78 1.00
CA ALA A 21 21.65 -12.14 0.18
C ALA A 21 22.34 -11.03 -0.64
N TYR A 22 23.00 -11.42 -1.72
CA TYR A 22 22.93 -10.67 -2.96
C TYR A 22 21.71 -11.22 -3.70
N ASP A 23 21.09 -10.43 -4.58
CA ASP A 23 20.04 -10.86 -5.52
C ASP A 23 20.22 -12.34 -5.87
N PRO A 24 19.49 -13.27 -5.20
CA PRO A 24 19.83 -14.66 -5.34
C PRO A 24 19.24 -15.08 -6.68
N SER A 25 20.12 -15.43 -7.62
CA SER A 25 19.74 -16.32 -8.69
C SER A 25 18.87 -17.45 -8.11
N PRO A 26 17.74 -17.81 -8.74
CA PRO A 26 16.78 -18.77 -8.22
C PRO A 26 17.43 -20.01 -7.59
N LEU A 27 17.08 -20.37 -6.35
CA LEU A 27 17.59 -21.57 -5.67
C LEU A 27 17.05 -22.89 -6.26
N GLN A 28 16.11 -22.79 -7.20
CA GLN A 28 15.75 -23.82 -8.17
C GLN A 28 15.74 -23.14 -9.55
N ASP A 29 16.29 -23.78 -10.57
CA ASP A 29 16.41 -23.22 -11.92
C ASP A 29 15.04 -22.81 -12.52
N ILE A 30 13.95 -23.40 -12.02
CA ILE A 30 12.59 -23.18 -12.52
C ILE A 30 11.55 -23.41 -11.42
N CYS A 31 10.55 -22.51 -11.33
CA CYS A 31 9.37 -22.65 -10.48
C CYS A 31 8.13 -22.67 -11.37
N VAL A 32 7.45 -23.82 -11.47
CA VAL A 32 6.20 -23.94 -12.22
C VAL A 32 5.03 -23.76 -11.27
N ALA A 33 4.07 -22.88 -11.57
CA ALA A 33 2.86 -22.71 -10.76
C ALA A 33 2.10 -24.02 -10.61
N ASP A 34 1.81 -24.39 -9.37
CA ASP A 34 0.75 -25.35 -9.10
C ASP A 34 -0.60 -24.61 -9.10
N LEU A 35 -1.27 -24.61 -10.25
CA LEU A 35 -2.59 -23.98 -10.43
C LEU A 35 -3.70 -24.67 -9.63
N ASN A 36 -3.45 -25.87 -9.11
CA ASN A 36 -4.42 -26.60 -8.31
C ASN A 36 -4.24 -26.35 -6.80
N SER A 37 -3.22 -25.58 -6.40
CA SER A 37 -2.96 -25.27 -5.00
C SER A 37 -3.84 -24.12 -4.51
N GLU A 38 -4.42 -24.29 -3.34
CA GLU A 38 -5.17 -23.25 -2.62
C GLU A 38 -4.25 -22.31 -1.82
N VAL A 39 -2.96 -22.66 -1.70
CA VAL A 39 -1.97 -21.85 -1.01
C VAL A 39 -1.33 -20.89 -2.01
N LEU A 40 -1.53 -19.58 -1.78
CA LEU A 40 -0.85 -18.52 -2.53
C LEU A 40 0.21 -17.87 -1.63
N VAL A 41 1.44 -17.79 -2.12
CA VAL A 41 2.54 -17.09 -1.44
C VAL A 41 3.19 -16.21 -2.47
N ASN A 42 2.77 -14.95 -2.53
CA ASN A 42 3.25 -14.06 -3.57
C ASN A 42 3.10 -14.74 -4.95
N GLY A 43 1.88 -15.21 -5.27
CA GLY A 43 1.56 -15.95 -6.49
C GLY A 43 1.26 -17.42 -6.21
N PHE A 44 1.42 -18.27 -7.23
CA PHE A 44 1.25 -19.72 -7.07
C PHE A 44 2.50 -20.32 -6.40
N ILE A 45 2.32 -21.39 -5.63
CA ILE A 45 3.47 -22.21 -5.17
C ILE A 45 4.09 -22.98 -6.36
N CYS A 46 5.32 -23.46 -6.19
CA CYS A 46 6.00 -24.27 -7.22
C CYS A 46 5.54 -25.75 -7.16
N LYS A 47 5.32 -26.39 -8.31
CA LYS A 47 5.21 -27.84 -8.44
C LYS A 47 6.49 -28.54 -7.98
N ALA A 48 6.39 -29.81 -7.58
CA ALA A 48 7.57 -30.64 -7.36
C ALA A 48 8.37 -30.77 -8.67
N VAL A 49 9.71 -30.73 -8.61
CA VAL A 49 10.57 -30.69 -9.81
C VAL A 49 10.37 -31.90 -10.71
N GLU A 50 10.09 -33.06 -10.11
CA GLU A 50 9.75 -34.31 -10.79
C GLU A 50 8.42 -34.30 -11.54
N GLU A 51 7.52 -33.37 -11.22
CA GLU A 51 6.24 -33.16 -11.90
C GLU A 51 6.31 -32.09 -13.00
N VAL A 52 7.42 -31.36 -13.08
CA VAL A 52 7.65 -30.34 -14.10
C VAL A 52 7.90 -31.00 -15.46
N THR A 53 7.13 -30.55 -16.45
CA THR A 53 7.22 -31.02 -17.83
C THR A 53 7.37 -29.85 -18.80
N ALA A 54 7.79 -30.15 -20.03
CA ALA A 54 7.85 -29.11 -21.08
C ALA A 54 6.47 -28.47 -21.36
N ASN A 55 5.37 -29.18 -21.07
CA ASN A 55 4.02 -28.65 -21.26
C ASN A 55 3.71 -27.49 -20.31
N ASP A 56 4.41 -27.37 -19.20
CA ASP A 56 4.21 -26.28 -18.23
C ASP A 56 4.73 -24.94 -18.72
N PHE A 57 5.65 -24.93 -19.69
CA PHE A 57 6.26 -23.74 -20.29
C PHE A 57 5.71 -23.43 -21.67
N PHE A 58 4.62 -24.09 -22.06
CA PHE A 58 4.15 -24.10 -23.43
C PHE A 58 2.65 -23.78 -23.51
N LEU A 59 2.30 -22.86 -24.41
CA LEU A 59 0.93 -22.61 -24.83
C LEU A 59 0.82 -22.81 -26.34
N SER A 60 -0.14 -23.62 -26.77
CA SER A 60 -0.44 -23.80 -28.20
C SER A 60 -1.67 -22.99 -28.62
N GLY A 61 -1.72 -22.62 -29.90
CA GLY A 61 -2.87 -21.91 -30.48
C GLY A 61 -2.98 -20.46 -30.05
N PHE A 62 -1.88 -19.86 -29.57
CA PHE A 62 -1.82 -18.44 -29.21
C PHE A 62 -1.96 -17.51 -30.44
N ASP A 63 -1.75 -18.03 -31.65
CA ASP A 63 -1.94 -17.40 -32.94
C ASP A 63 -3.40 -17.42 -33.44
N LYS A 64 -4.30 -18.14 -32.75
CA LYS A 64 -5.70 -18.26 -33.16
C LYS A 64 -6.46 -16.97 -32.84
N PRO A 65 -7.14 -16.35 -33.82
CA PRO A 65 -7.94 -15.16 -33.57
C PRO A 65 -9.03 -15.46 -32.54
N SER A 66 -9.12 -14.61 -31.52
CA SER A 66 -10.18 -14.69 -30.53
C SER A 66 -11.50 -14.09 -31.05
N ASN A 67 -12.63 -14.49 -30.45
CA ASN A 67 -13.93 -14.01 -30.89
C ASN A 67 -14.15 -12.55 -30.46
N THR A 68 -14.15 -11.64 -31.43
CA THR A 68 -14.39 -10.20 -31.23
C THR A 68 -15.84 -9.78 -31.45
N MET A 69 -16.77 -10.73 -31.66
CA MET A 69 -18.21 -10.45 -31.74
C MET A 69 -18.81 -10.17 -30.36
N ASN A 70 -18.48 -9.00 -29.80
CA ASN A 70 -19.00 -8.48 -28.55
C ASN A 70 -19.18 -6.94 -28.66
N LYS A 71 -19.72 -6.30 -27.61
CA LYS A 71 -20.07 -4.88 -27.65
C LYS A 71 -18.87 -3.95 -27.90
N VAL A 72 -17.67 -4.34 -27.48
CA VAL A 72 -16.45 -3.52 -27.60
C VAL A 72 -15.61 -3.92 -28.81
N GLY A 73 -15.95 -5.01 -29.50
CA GLY A 73 -15.22 -5.45 -30.69
C GLY A 73 -13.80 -5.94 -30.41
N PHE A 74 -13.51 -6.35 -29.18
CA PHE A 74 -12.15 -6.68 -28.71
C PHE A 74 -12.17 -7.93 -27.84
N ASN A 75 -11.11 -8.72 -27.91
CA ASN A 75 -10.90 -9.85 -27.04
C ASN A 75 -9.40 -10.11 -26.83
N VAL A 76 -9.07 -10.78 -25.73
CA VAL A 76 -7.70 -11.05 -25.31
C VAL A 76 -7.48 -12.55 -25.14
N THR A 77 -6.42 -13.05 -25.75
CA THR A 77 -5.90 -14.40 -25.49
C THR A 77 -4.75 -14.28 -24.50
N ASN A 78 -4.94 -14.85 -23.32
CA ASN A 78 -3.98 -14.75 -22.21
C ASN A 78 -2.90 -15.83 -22.31
N ALA A 79 -1.65 -15.43 -22.16
CA ALA A 79 -0.52 -16.28 -21.83
C ALA A 79 0.09 -15.79 -20.50
N LEU A 80 -0.75 -15.83 -19.46
CA LEU A 80 -0.39 -15.50 -18.07
C LEU A 80 0.02 -16.79 -17.33
N VAL A 81 0.41 -16.67 -16.06
CA VAL A 81 0.74 -17.82 -15.21
C VAL A 81 -0.37 -18.89 -15.17
N ASN A 82 -1.63 -18.51 -15.34
CA ASN A 82 -2.77 -19.44 -15.38
C ASN A 82 -2.83 -20.30 -16.65
N GLN A 83 -2.21 -19.86 -17.74
CA GLN A 83 -2.15 -20.60 -19.01
C GLN A 83 -0.79 -21.23 -19.24
N ILE A 84 0.28 -20.59 -18.75
CA ILE A 84 1.64 -21.08 -18.78
C ILE A 84 2.16 -21.09 -17.35
N PRO A 85 1.91 -22.17 -16.60
CA PRO A 85 2.34 -22.30 -15.22
C PRO A 85 3.83 -22.00 -15.00
N GLY A 86 4.68 -22.33 -15.98
CA GLY A 86 6.12 -22.05 -15.96
C GLY A 86 6.50 -20.57 -15.97
N LEU A 87 5.56 -19.65 -16.19
CA LEU A 87 5.79 -18.20 -16.01
C LEU A 87 5.84 -17.79 -14.54
N ASN A 88 5.48 -18.69 -13.62
CA ASN A 88 5.51 -18.39 -12.20
C ASN A 88 6.89 -17.88 -11.78
N THR A 89 6.91 -16.83 -10.95
CA THR A 89 8.12 -16.12 -10.49
C THR A 89 9.02 -15.49 -11.57
N LEU A 90 8.76 -15.69 -12.87
CA LEU A 90 9.57 -15.13 -13.96
C LEU A 90 9.31 -13.64 -14.23
N GLY A 91 8.29 -13.04 -13.59
CA GLY A 91 8.02 -11.61 -13.71
C GLY A 91 7.59 -11.17 -15.11
N ILE A 92 7.15 -12.11 -15.95
CA ILE A 92 6.73 -11.82 -17.33
C ILE A 92 5.47 -12.58 -17.70
N SER A 93 4.66 -11.98 -18.55
CA SER A 93 3.58 -12.64 -19.26
C SER A 93 3.35 -12.03 -20.63
N LEU A 94 2.50 -12.66 -21.43
CA LEU A 94 2.20 -12.24 -22.78
C LEU A 94 0.68 -12.29 -23.00
N VAL A 95 0.14 -11.39 -23.82
CA VAL A 95 -1.25 -11.43 -24.26
C VAL A 95 -1.33 -11.12 -25.76
N LEU A 96 -2.20 -11.82 -26.48
CA LEU A 96 -2.58 -11.49 -27.85
C LEU A 96 -3.90 -10.74 -27.81
N LEU A 97 -3.94 -9.63 -28.53
CA LEU A 97 -5.02 -8.65 -28.54
C LEU A 97 -5.64 -8.64 -29.94
N ASP A 98 -6.88 -9.11 -30.06
CA ASP A 98 -7.62 -9.09 -31.31
C ASP A 98 -8.67 -7.99 -31.29
N PHE A 99 -8.67 -7.16 -32.34
CA PHE A 99 -9.62 -6.08 -32.53
C PHE A 99 -10.39 -6.27 -33.84
N ALA A 100 -11.71 -6.29 -33.77
CA ALA A 100 -12.57 -6.09 -34.94
C ALA A 100 -12.29 -4.69 -35.55
N PRO A 101 -12.75 -4.39 -36.78
CA PRO A 101 -12.78 -3.02 -37.28
C PRO A 101 -13.47 -2.11 -36.25
N TYR A 102 -12.78 -1.05 -35.84
CA TYR A 102 -13.23 -0.14 -34.78
C TYR A 102 -13.40 -0.76 -33.38
N GLY A 103 -12.88 -1.96 -33.15
CA GLY A 103 -12.84 -2.58 -31.84
C GLY A 103 -11.90 -1.87 -30.89
N GLU A 104 -12.17 -1.94 -29.59
CA GLU A 104 -11.37 -1.29 -28.56
C GLU A 104 -11.19 -2.17 -27.34
N ASN A 105 -9.98 -2.10 -26.76
CA ASN A 105 -9.77 -2.45 -25.37
C ASN A 105 -10.07 -1.19 -24.56
N PRO A 106 -11.19 -1.17 -23.79
CA PRO A 106 -11.63 0.02 -23.07
C PRO A 106 -10.56 0.54 -22.11
N PRO A 107 -10.67 1.80 -21.64
CA PRO A 107 -9.79 2.32 -20.61
C PRO A 107 -9.69 1.35 -19.41
N HIS A 108 -8.47 0.93 -19.11
CA HIS A 108 -8.15 0.00 -18.04
C HIS A 108 -6.76 0.31 -17.45
N THR A 109 -6.39 -0.40 -16.39
CA THR A 109 -5.04 -0.33 -15.80
C THR A 109 -4.59 -1.71 -15.34
N HIS A 110 -3.27 -1.90 -15.29
CA HIS A 110 -2.62 -3.08 -14.73
C HIS A 110 -1.94 -2.69 -13.41
N PRO A 111 -2.47 -3.10 -12.24
CA PRO A 111 -1.91 -2.72 -10.95
C PRO A 111 -0.52 -3.31 -10.70
N ARG A 112 -0.14 -4.39 -11.42
CA ARG A 112 1.09 -5.15 -11.16
C ARG A 112 2.08 -5.20 -12.33
N ALA A 113 1.78 -4.61 -13.48
CA ALA A 113 2.69 -4.69 -14.62
C ALA A 113 2.75 -3.42 -15.46
N THR A 114 3.95 -3.14 -15.96
CA THR A 114 4.15 -2.32 -17.16
C THR A 114 3.87 -3.19 -18.37
N GLU A 115 3.16 -2.66 -19.35
CA GLU A 115 2.83 -3.34 -20.62
C GLU A 115 3.69 -2.76 -21.75
N ILE A 116 4.26 -3.62 -22.61
CA ILE A 116 4.86 -3.24 -23.88
C ILE A 116 4.10 -3.92 -25.02
N LEU A 117 3.45 -3.12 -25.84
CA LEU A 117 2.58 -3.53 -26.94
C LEU A 117 3.31 -3.41 -28.27
N THR A 118 3.19 -4.42 -29.12
CA THR A 118 3.65 -4.42 -30.52
C THR A 118 2.47 -4.69 -31.46
N VAL A 119 2.27 -3.84 -32.47
CA VAL A 119 1.21 -4.06 -33.46
C VAL A 119 1.67 -5.09 -34.50
N LEU A 120 0.94 -6.19 -34.62
CA LEU A 120 1.22 -7.24 -35.59
C LEU A 120 0.49 -7.01 -36.91
N GLU A 121 -0.74 -6.51 -36.85
CA GLU A 121 -1.60 -6.21 -38.00
C GLU A 121 -2.53 -5.02 -37.74
N GLY A 122 -2.94 -4.33 -38.81
CA GLY A 122 -3.86 -3.20 -38.72
C GLY A 122 -3.22 -1.93 -38.17
N LYS A 123 -4.04 -1.07 -37.57
CA LYS A 123 -3.65 0.25 -37.06
C LYS A 123 -4.34 0.54 -35.73
N LEU A 124 -3.56 0.77 -34.68
CA LEU A 124 -4.07 1.04 -33.35
C LEU A 124 -3.83 2.51 -32.97
N TYR A 125 -4.86 3.18 -32.47
CA TYR A 125 -4.71 4.38 -31.66
C TYR A 125 -4.60 3.97 -30.20
N VAL A 126 -3.49 4.29 -29.56
CA VAL A 126 -3.23 3.92 -28.17
C VAL A 126 -2.86 5.14 -27.35
N GLY A 127 -3.05 5.05 -26.04
CA GLY A 127 -2.51 6.05 -25.13
C GLY A 127 -2.72 5.73 -23.67
N PHE A 128 -1.96 6.43 -22.82
CA PHE A 128 -2.11 6.41 -21.36
C PHE A 128 -2.22 7.84 -20.82
N VAL A 129 -2.85 7.97 -19.66
CA VAL A 129 -3.05 9.26 -18.99
C VAL A 129 -2.03 9.42 -17.86
N LEU A 130 -1.28 10.51 -17.90
CA LEU A 130 -0.46 10.99 -16.80
C LEU A 130 -1.30 11.91 -15.93
N SER A 131 -1.64 11.48 -14.71
CA SER A 131 -2.31 12.30 -13.72
C SER A 131 -1.27 12.96 -12.79
N ASN A 132 -1.19 14.28 -12.81
CA ASN A 132 -0.45 15.05 -11.81
C ASN A 132 -1.42 15.95 -11.03
N GLN A 133 -0.98 16.49 -9.89
CA GLN A 133 -1.84 17.24 -8.97
C GLN A 133 -2.58 18.44 -9.61
N ASN A 134 -2.13 18.95 -10.77
CA ASN A 134 -2.68 20.16 -11.41
C ASN A 134 -3.15 19.97 -12.87
N ASN A 135 -2.90 18.83 -13.52
CA ASN A 135 -3.31 18.55 -14.90
C ASN A 135 -3.26 17.05 -15.25
N ASN A 136 -4.20 16.58 -16.07
CA ASN A 136 -4.15 15.24 -16.67
C ASN A 136 -3.68 15.34 -18.13
N THR A 137 -2.60 14.65 -18.47
CA THR A 137 -2.01 14.70 -19.82
C THR A 137 -2.14 13.34 -20.51
N LEU A 138 -2.81 13.29 -21.66
CA LEU A 138 -2.88 12.10 -22.49
C LEU A 138 -1.60 11.99 -23.33
N ILE A 139 -0.87 10.90 -23.17
CA ILE A 139 0.23 10.53 -24.04
C ILE A 139 -0.31 9.48 -25.01
N SER A 140 -0.45 9.84 -26.28
CA SER A 140 -1.04 8.96 -27.29
C SER A 140 -0.26 8.93 -28.59
N LYS A 141 -0.48 7.86 -29.36
CA LYS A 141 0.14 7.64 -30.67
C LYS A 141 -0.77 6.76 -31.51
N VAL A 142 -0.75 6.99 -32.82
CA VAL A 142 -1.25 6.01 -33.79
C VAL A 142 -0.08 5.10 -34.17
N LEU A 143 -0.25 3.81 -33.92
CA LEU A 143 0.68 2.74 -34.23
C LEU A 143 0.23 2.01 -35.50
N ASN A 144 1.19 1.73 -36.38
CA ASN A 144 1.04 0.86 -37.54
C ASN A 144 1.69 -0.50 -37.25
N LYS A 145 1.44 -1.48 -38.12
CA LYS A 145 2.14 -2.76 -38.09
C LYS A 145 3.66 -2.57 -37.90
N GLY A 146 4.21 -3.23 -36.89
CA GLY A 146 5.62 -3.18 -36.50
C GLY A 146 5.96 -2.12 -35.43
N ASP A 147 5.05 -1.19 -35.14
CA ASP A 147 5.26 -0.16 -34.12
C ASP A 147 5.07 -0.73 -32.70
N VAL A 148 5.84 -0.18 -31.75
CA VAL A 148 5.86 -0.58 -30.33
C VAL A 148 5.49 0.60 -29.44
N PHE A 149 4.75 0.36 -28.36
CA PHE A 149 4.36 1.37 -27.38
C PHE A 149 4.35 0.80 -25.96
N VAL A 150 4.75 1.59 -24.97
CA VAL A 150 4.87 1.16 -23.57
C VAL A 150 3.83 1.88 -22.71
N PHE A 151 3.11 1.13 -21.89
CA PHE A 151 2.17 1.62 -20.88
C PHE A 151 2.75 1.37 -19.48
N PRO A 152 3.14 2.42 -18.74
CA PRO A 152 3.67 2.26 -17.39
C PRO A 152 2.65 1.64 -16.42
N ILE A 153 3.16 0.83 -15.48
CA ILE A 153 2.38 0.20 -14.42
C ILE A 153 1.43 1.17 -13.69
N GLY A 154 0.20 0.72 -13.45
CA GLY A 154 -0.80 1.46 -12.69
C GLY A 154 -1.46 2.65 -13.41
N LEU A 155 -1.03 3.04 -14.60
CA LEU A 155 -1.65 4.14 -15.36
C LEU A 155 -2.87 3.68 -16.16
N ILE A 156 -3.90 4.53 -16.21
CA ILE A 156 -5.07 4.29 -17.07
C ILE A 156 -4.64 4.43 -18.53
N HIS A 157 -4.91 3.41 -19.34
CA HIS A 157 -4.59 3.38 -20.75
C HIS A 157 -5.64 2.63 -21.57
N PHE A 158 -5.57 2.77 -22.88
CA PHE A 158 -6.49 2.15 -23.83
C PHE A 158 -5.77 1.79 -25.14
N GLN A 159 -6.35 0.86 -25.88
CA GLN A 159 -5.97 0.55 -27.25
C GLN A 159 -7.23 0.47 -28.11
N ALA A 160 -7.25 1.14 -29.25
CA ALA A 160 -8.41 1.15 -30.16
C ALA A 160 -7.98 0.95 -31.60
N ASN A 161 -8.62 0.03 -32.31
CA ASN A 161 -8.45 -0.09 -33.74
C ASN A 161 -9.17 1.07 -34.43
N ILE A 162 -8.43 1.87 -35.20
CA ILE A 162 -9.01 2.98 -35.97
C ILE A 162 -9.11 2.65 -37.47
N GLY A 163 -8.75 1.43 -37.86
CA GLY A 163 -8.82 0.94 -39.22
C GLY A 163 -10.17 0.31 -39.57
N HIS A 164 -10.42 0.22 -40.88
CA HIS A 164 -11.59 -0.46 -41.47
C HIS A 164 -11.44 -1.99 -41.52
N THR A 165 -10.26 -2.51 -41.19
CA THR A 165 -9.94 -3.94 -41.14
C THR A 165 -9.64 -4.33 -39.69
N PRO A 166 -9.73 -5.63 -39.33
CA PRO A 166 -9.24 -6.11 -38.04
C PRO A 166 -7.79 -5.68 -37.77
N ALA A 167 -7.45 -5.56 -36.49
CA ALA A 167 -6.09 -5.31 -36.03
C ALA A 167 -5.71 -6.37 -35.00
N VAL A 168 -4.43 -6.71 -34.97
CA VAL A 168 -3.87 -7.68 -34.03
C VAL A 168 -2.64 -7.06 -33.41
N ALA A 169 -2.51 -7.17 -32.09
CA ALA A 169 -1.32 -6.77 -31.38
C ALA A 169 -0.94 -7.80 -30.32
N ILE A 170 0.30 -7.75 -29.88
CA ILE A 170 0.82 -8.60 -28.82
C ILE A 170 1.43 -7.72 -27.75
N SER A 171 1.15 -8.02 -26.50
CA SER A 171 1.73 -7.27 -25.37
C SER A 171 2.46 -8.19 -24.42
N ALA A 172 3.69 -7.81 -24.08
CA ALA A 172 4.40 -8.41 -22.95
C ALA A 172 4.18 -7.56 -21.70
N LEU A 173 3.98 -8.20 -20.56
CA LEU A 173 3.74 -7.52 -19.29
C LEU A 173 4.81 -7.91 -18.29
N SER A 174 5.31 -6.94 -17.52
CA SER A 174 6.34 -7.13 -16.50
C SER A 174 5.83 -7.81 -15.21
N SER A 175 4.87 -8.71 -15.35
CA SER A 175 4.39 -9.58 -14.27
C SER A 175 3.75 -10.82 -14.89
N GLN A 176 3.96 -11.97 -14.25
CA GLN A 176 3.29 -13.24 -14.58
C GLN A 176 1.77 -13.22 -14.32
N ASN A 177 1.31 -12.28 -13.48
CA ASN A 177 -0.10 -12.00 -13.23
C ASN A 177 -0.29 -10.47 -13.11
N PRO A 178 -0.52 -9.77 -14.22
CA PRO A 178 -0.54 -8.30 -14.23
C PRO A 178 -1.76 -7.67 -13.53
N GLY A 179 -2.87 -8.41 -13.40
CA GLY A 179 -4.18 -7.88 -12.98
C GLY A 179 -4.77 -6.93 -14.03
N VAL A 180 -6.09 -6.79 -14.10
CA VAL A 180 -6.73 -5.86 -15.07
C VAL A 180 -7.91 -5.16 -14.42
N ILE A 181 -7.89 -3.84 -14.32
CA ILE A 181 -9.01 -3.06 -13.80
C ILE A 181 -9.63 -2.28 -14.95
N THR A 182 -10.79 -2.73 -15.47
CA THR A 182 -11.54 -2.02 -16.51
C THR A 182 -12.36 -0.88 -15.90
N ILE A 183 -12.05 0.36 -16.26
CA ILE A 183 -12.54 1.54 -15.53
C ILE A 183 -14.07 1.63 -15.51
N ALA A 184 -14.74 1.49 -16.67
CA ALA A 184 -16.19 1.62 -16.75
C ALA A 184 -16.92 0.52 -15.94
N ASN A 185 -16.45 -0.72 -16.03
CA ASN A 185 -17.07 -1.84 -15.30
C ASN A 185 -16.82 -1.76 -13.78
N SER A 186 -15.63 -1.33 -13.35
CA SER A 186 -15.32 -1.17 -11.93
C SER A 186 -16.08 0.00 -11.28
N VAL A 187 -16.36 1.07 -12.03
CA VAL A 187 -17.05 2.25 -11.49
C VAL A 187 -18.58 2.13 -11.59
N PHE A 188 -19.12 1.71 -12.74
CA PHE A 188 -20.57 1.67 -12.97
C PHE A 188 -21.18 0.27 -12.84
N GLY A 189 -20.36 -0.77 -12.91
CA GLY A 189 -20.75 -2.17 -12.82
C GLY A 189 -20.49 -2.83 -11.46
N SER A 190 -20.04 -2.08 -10.44
CA SER A 190 -19.72 -2.62 -9.12
C SER A 190 -20.93 -3.28 -8.44
N LYS A 191 -20.68 -4.22 -7.53
CA LYS A 191 -21.72 -4.90 -6.72
C LYS A 191 -21.34 -4.96 -5.24
N PRO A 192 -22.07 -4.30 -4.32
CA PRO A 192 -23.19 -3.40 -4.57
C PRO A 192 -22.80 -2.16 -5.40
N PRO A 193 -23.79 -1.45 -5.98
CA PRO A 193 -23.54 -0.20 -6.69
C PRO A 193 -22.82 0.84 -5.83
N ILE A 194 -21.90 1.61 -6.43
CA ILE A 194 -21.52 2.91 -5.86
C ILE A 194 -22.76 3.82 -5.92
N SER A 195 -23.02 4.61 -4.88
CA SER A 195 -24.18 5.51 -4.83
C SER A 195 -24.22 6.45 -6.04
N ASP A 196 -25.39 6.53 -6.65
CA ASP A 196 -25.69 7.39 -7.79
C ASP A 196 -25.47 8.89 -7.50
N ASP A 197 -25.79 9.35 -6.28
CA ASP A 197 -25.53 10.73 -5.82
C ASP A 197 -24.04 11.06 -5.74
N ILE A 198 -23.21 10.06 -5.42
CA ILE A 198 -21.73 10.20 -5.37
C ILE A 198 -21.17 10.24 -6.78
N LEU A 199 -21.57 9.30 -7.64
CA LEU A 199 -21.13 9.30 -9.03
C LEU A 199 -21.62 10.55 -9.78
N ALA A 200 -22.80 11.07 -9.48
CA ALA A 200 -23.34 12.27 -10.14
C ALA A 200 -22.46 13.49 -9.87
N LYS A 201 -22.03 13.67 -8.62
CA LYS A 201 -21.09 14.73 -8.25
C LYS A 201 -19.70 14.48 -8.81
N ALA A 202 -19.22 13.23 -8.78
CA ALA A 202 -17.86 12.88 -9.18
C ALA A 202 -17.63 13.12 -10.67
N PHE A 203 -18.63 12.77 -11.47
CA PHE A 203 -18.64 12.97 -12.91
C PHE A 203 -19.23 14.32 -13.30
N GLN A 204 -19.72 15.10 -12.32
CA GLN A 204 -20.33 16.43 -12.46
C GLN A 204 -21.53 16.44 -13.42
N VAL A 205 -22.33 15.38 -13.39
CA VAL A 205 -23.49 15.15 -14.26
C VAL A 205 -24.76 14.95 -13.47
N ASP A 206 -25.91 15.07 -14.13
CA ASP A 206 -27.20 14.73 -13.53
C ASP A 206 -27.27 13.25 -13.14
N LYS A 207 -27.92 12.97 -12.01
CA LYS A 207 -28.18 11.60 -11.49
C LYS A 207 -28.77 10.65 -12.55
N LYS A 208 -29.65 11.15 -13.42
CA LYS A 208 -30.24 10.36 -14.53
C LYS A 208 -29.19 9.79 -15.49
N VAL A 209 -28.07 10.49 -15.70
CA VAL A 209 -26.96 10.02 -16.53
C VAL A 209 -26.23 8.88 -15.85
N ILE A 210 -26.04 8.96 -14.52
CA ILE A 210 -25.44 7.90 -13.72
C ILE A 210 -26.33 6.66 -13.68
N ASP A 211 -27.63 6.83 -13.44
CA ASP A 211 -28.59 5.72 -13.44
C ASP A 211 -28.56 4.97 -14.78
N TYR A 212 -28.49 5.73 -15.89
CA TYR A 212 -28.35 5.18 -17.23
C TYR A 212 -27.03 4.42 -17.42
N LEU A 213 -25.90 4.97 -16.95
CA LEU A 213 -24.58 4.34 -17.01
C LEU A 213 -24.53 3.03 -16.20
N GLN A 214 -25.06 3.04 -14.97
CA GLN A 214 -25.12 1.85 -14.11
C GLN A 214 -26.03 0.75 -14.67
N ALA A 215 -27.18 1.12 -15.25
CA ALA A 215 -28.11 0.17 -15.87
C ALA A 215 -27.48 -0.65 -17.01
N GLN A 216 -26.44 -0.15 -17.69
CA GLN A 216 -25.75 -0.88 -18.76
C GLN A 216 -25.04 -2.14 -18.27
N PHE A 217 -24.70 -2.24 -16.97
CA PHE A 217 -23.85 -3.30 -16.42
C PHE A 217 -24.60 -4.34 -15.57
N TRP A 218 -25.86 -4.12 -15.19
CA TRP A 218 -26.54 -4.94 -14.16
C TRP A 218 -27.59 -5.95 -14.66
N MET A 219 -27.84 -6.07 -15.96
CA MET A 219 -28.91 -6.95 -16.48
C MET A 219 -28.59 -8.47 -16.59
N VAL A 220 -27.40 -8.98 -16.20
CA VAL A 220 -26.98 -10.35 -16.65
C VAL A 220 -26.58 -11.37 -15.57
N ALA A 221 -26.46 -11.04 -14.28
CA ALA A 221 -25.81 -11.97 -13.33
C ALA A 221 -26.78 -12.71 -12.39
N HIS A 222 -27.26 -13.89 -12.80
CA HIS A 222 -27.69 -14.95 -11.89
C HIS A 222 -27.10 -16.26 -12.39
N ILE A 223 -26.06 -16.81 -11.74
CA ILE A 223 -25.79 -18.26 -11.54
C ILE A 223 -24.35 -18.52 -11.00
N LEU A 224 -24.33 -19.17 -9.81
CA LEU A 224 -23.35 -20.06 -9.15
C LEU A 224 -22.06 -19.59 -8.42
N VAL A 225 -21.91 -20.12 -7.18
CA VAL A 225 -20.76 -20.11 -6.24
C VAL A 225 -20.65 -21.51 -5.57
N VAL A 226 -19.50 -21.79 -4.92
CA VAL A 226 -19.17 -22.79 -3.85
C VAL A 226 -18.54 -24.13 -4.37
N VAL A 227 -17.39 -24.71 -3.92
CA VAL A 227 -17.01 -25.27 -2.58
C VAL A 227 -15.49 -25.68 -2.42
N LEU A 228 -14.88 -25.30 -1.26
CA LEU A 228 -13.84 -25.85 -0.31
C LEU A 228 -12.65 -26.78 -0.73
N PHE A 229 -11.40 -26.44 -0.35
CA PHE A 229 -10.56 -26.58 0.89
C PHE A 229 -9.92 -27.95 1.27
N SER A 230 -8.56 -28.03 1.36
CA SER A 230 -7.72 -28.34 2.58
C SER A 230 -6.38 -29.19 2.50
N ILE A 231 -5.22 -28.51 2.76
CA ILE A 231 -4.00 -28.77 3.63
C ILE A 231 -3.00 -29.94 3.23
N THR A 232 -1.64 -29.84 3.14
CA THR A 232 -0.57 -29.49 4.14
C THR A 232 0.90 -29.30 3.61
N SER A 233 1.62 -28.33 4.20
CA SER A 233 3.08 -28.17 4.50
C SER A 233 4.11 -27.76 3.43
N SER A 234 5.06 -26.89 3.85
CA SER A 234 5.63 -25.76 3.09
C SER A 234 7.16 -25.59 3.19
N LEU A 235 7.76 -24.96 2.17
CA LEU A 235 9.02 -24.19 2.21
C LEU A 235 8.77 -22.84 1.49
N VAL A 236 9.12 -21.70 2.10
CA VAL A 236 8.75 -20.34 1.62
C VAL A 236 9.98 -19.43 1.46
N TYR A 237 9.99 -18.66 0.36
CA TYR A 237 10.90 -17.54 0.05
C TYR A 237 10.19 -16.19 0.26
N ALA A 238 10.92 -15.17 0.74
CA ALA A 238 10.38 -13.84 0.99
C ALA A 238 11.23 -12.73 0.32
N TYR A 239 10.58 -11.95 -0.54
CA TYR A 239 10.88 -10.57 -0.95
C TYR A 239 9.51 -9.85 -1.03
N ASP A 240 9.45 -8.52 -0.96
CA ASP A 240 8.19 -7.77 -1.09
C ASP A 240 7.67 -7.86 -2.53
N PRO A 241 6.70 -8.73 -2.86
CA PRO A 241 6.22 -8.83 -4.23
C PRO A 241 5.27 -7.66 -4.51
N SER A 242 4.99 -7.40 -5.78
CA SER A 242 3.71 -6.78 -6.13
C SER A 242 2.55 -7.67 -5.61
N PRO A 243 1.50 -7.11 -4.97
CA PRO A 243 0.48 -7.90 -4.26
C PRO A 243 -0.33 -8.79 -5.22
N LEU A 244 -0.12 -10.11 -5.20
CA LEU A 244 -0.66 -11.04 -6.22
C LEU A 244 -2.17 -11.32 -6.13
N GLN A 245 -2.80 -10.76 -5.12
CA GLN A 245 -4.24 -10.66 -4.91
C GLN A 245 -4.54 -9.26 -4.36
N ASP A 246 -5.77 -8.77 -4.54
CA ASP A 246 -6.12 -7.37 -4.22
C ASP A 246 -6.01 -7.03 -2.73
N ILE A 247 -6.24 -8.02 -1.86
CA ILE A 247 -6.20 -7.88 -0.40
C ILE A 247 -5.70 -9.17 0.27
N CYS A 248 -5.04 -9.04 1.41
CA CYS A 248 -4.72 -10.16 2.29
C CYS A 248 -5.11 -9.78 3.72
N VAL A 249 -6.30 -10.19 4.20
CA VAL A 249 -6.72 -9.94 5.58
C VAL A 249 -6.09 -10.97 6.50
N ALA A 250 -5.42 -10.55 7.59
CA ALA A 250 -4.79 -11.47 8.52
C ALA A 250 -5.77 -12.45 9.16
N ASP A 251 -5.47 -13.75 9.11
CA ASP A 251 -6.06 -14.74 10.01
C ASP A 251 -5.29 -14.77 11.34
N LEU A 252 -5.82 -14.03 12.32
CA LEU A 252 -5.25 -13.94 13.66
C LEU A 252 -5.40 -15.24 14.48
N ASN A 253 -6.21 -16.20 14.04
CA ASN A 253 -6.39 -17.49 14.73
C ASN A 253 -5.42 -18.55 14.23
N SER A 254 -4.81 -18.34 13.06
CA SER A 254 -3.82 -19.26 12.51
C SER A 254 -2.56 -19.30 13.37
N LYS A 255 -2.04 -20.51 13.59
CA LYS A 255 -0.73 -20.72 14.24
C LYS A 255 0.43 -20.67 13.24
N VAL A 256 0.13 -20.55 11.95
CA VAL A 256 1.11 -20.50 10.87
C VAL A 256 1.40 -19.02 10.55
N LEU A 257 2.68 -18.64 10.59
CA LEU A 257 3.15 -17.30 10.25
C LEU A 257 4.06 -17.38 9.03
N VAL A 258 3.85 -16.48 8.05
CA VAL A 258 4.65 -16.41 6.81
C VAL A 258 4.95 -14.92 6.56
N ASN A 259 6.09 -14.45 7.05
CA ASN A 259 6.45 -13.01 7.01
C ASN A 259 5.35 -12.07 7.57
N GLY A 260 4.64 -12.52 8.60
CA GLY A 260 3.40 -11.91 9.08
C GLY A 260 2.30 -12.96 9.26
N PHE A 261 1.05 -12.57 9.01
CA PHE A 261 -0.11 -13.46 9.09
C PHE A 261 -0.44 -14.05 7.72
N ILE A 262 -0.97 -15.28 7.70
CA ILE A 262 -1.61 -15.83 6.50
C ILE A 262 -2.92 -15.08 6.20
N CYS A 263 -3.40 -15.15 4.96
CA CYS A 263 -4.63 -14.49 4.54
C CYS A 263 -5.88 -15.33 4.86
N LYS A 264 -6.97 -14.67 5.26
CA LYS A 264 -8.32 -15.25 5.27
C LYS A 264 -8.80 -15.55 3.84
N ALA A 265 -9.77 -16.46 3.71
CA ALA A 265 -10.50 -16.66 2.47
C ALA A 265 -11.26 -15.38 2.08
N VAL A 266 -11.26 -15.03 0.79
CA VAL A 266 -11.79 -13.73 0.33
C VAL A 266 -13.29 -13.60 0.58
N GLU A 267 -14.02 -14.72 0.58
CA GLU A 267 -15.45 -14.80 0.85
C GLU A 267 -15.81 -14.47 2.30
N GLU A 268 -14.84 -14.58 3.23
CA GLU A 268 -15.00 -14.25 4.64
C GLU A 268 -14.64 -12.79 4.94
N VAL A 269 -14.08 -12.08 3.98
CA VAL A 269 -13.64 -10.70 4.16
C VAL A 269 -14.83 -9.74 4.16
N THR A 270 -14.85 -8.86 5.15
CA THR A 270 -15.89 -7.83 5.30
C THR A 270 -15.29 -6.46 5.54
N ALA A 271 -16.10 -5.41 5.43
CA ALA A 271 -15.69 -4.05 5.78
C ALA A 271 -15.26 -3.90 7.26
N ASN A 272 -15.62 -4.86 8.13
CA ASN A 272 -15.19 -4.85 9.53
C ASN A 272 -13.72 -5.24 9.70
N ASP A 273 -13.13 -5.95 8.74
CA ASP A 273 -11.71 -6.32 8.78
C ASP A 273 -10.76 -5.14 8.53
N PHE A 274 -11.28 -4.07 7.92
CA PHE A 274 -10.55 -2.84 7.58
C PHE A 274 -10.92 -1.67 8.50
N PHE A 275 -11.59 -1.93 9.62
CA PHE A 275 -12.19 -0.90 10.46
C PHE A 275 -11.82 -1.01 11.93
N LEU A 276 -11.59 0.15 12.56
CA LEU A 276 -11.49 0.29 14.02
C LEU A 276 -12.37 1.45 14.49
N SER A 277 -13.08 1.27 15.60
CA SER A 277 -13.89 2.33 16.25
C SER A 277 -13.32 2.76 17.58
N GLY A 278 -13.63 3.99 17.99
CA GLY A 278 -13.26 4.52 19.31
C GLY A 278 -11.80 4.99 19.41
N PHE A 279 -11.13 5.22 18.27
CA PHE A 279 -9.76 5.73 18.22
C PHE A 279 -9.68 7.21 18.68
N ASP A 280 -10.82 7.89 18.78
CA ASP A 280 -10.96 9.23 19.36
C ASP A 280 -10.93 9.24 20.90
N LYS A 281 -11.02 8.08 21.55
CA LYS A 281 -11.05 8.00 23.02
C LYS A 281 -9.64 8.10 23.60
N PRO A 282 -9.43 8.92 24.65
CA PRO A 282 -8.13 9.02 25.31
C PRO A 282 -7.81 7.73 26.07
N SER A 283 -6.55 7.34 26.03
CA SER A 283 -5.99 6.23 26.81
C SER A 283 -5.60 6.66 28.23
N ASN A 284 -5.48 5.69 29.14
CA ASN A 284 -5.15 5.98 30.54
C ASN A 284 -3.66 6.32 30.70
N THR A 285 -3.36 7.56 31.10
CA THR A 285 -1.99 8.07 31.33
C THR A 285 -1.57 8.05 32.79
N MET A 286 -2.35 7.45 33.70
CA MET A 286 -2.00 7.29 35.12
C MET A 286 -0.93 6.23 35.33
N ASN A 287 0.30 6.54 34.91
CA ASN A 287 1.48 5.71 35.06
C ASN A 287 2.72 6.60 35.27
N LYS A 288 3.89 5.99 35.54
CA LYS A 288 5.12 6.72 35.91
C LYS A 288 5.62 7.68 34.84
N VAL A 289 5.34 7.42 33.57
CA VAL A 289 5.80 8.25 32.44
C VAL A 289 4.70 9.20 31.94
N GLY A 290 3.48 9.12 32.47
CA GLY A 290 2.39 10.02 32.09
C GLY A 290 1.95 9.87 30.63
N PHE A 291 2.16 8.72 30.00
CA PHE A 291 1.97 8.50 28.57
C PHE A 291 1.34 7.14 28.28
N ASN A 292 0.51 7.05 27.23
CA ASN A 292 -0.03 5.78 26.75
C ASN A 292 -0.37 5.84 25.25
N VAL A 293 -0.48 4.66 24.63
CA VAL A 293 -0.69 4.47 23.19
C VAL A 293 -1.95 3.65 22.94
N THR A 294 -2.78 4.11 22.00
CA THR A 294 -3.86 3.30 21.41
C THR A 294 -3.45 2.86 20.01
N ASN A 295 -3.42 1.54 19.79
CA ASN A 295 -2.92 0.94 18.57
C ASN A 295 -4.01 0.71 17.52
N ALA A 296 -3.72 1.06 16.26
CA ALA A 296 -4.43 0.63 15.06
C ALA A 296 -3.44 -0.10 14.12
N LEU A 297 -2.89 -1.20 14.63
CA LEU A 297 -1.97 -2.08 13.92
C LEU A 297 -2.71 -3.29 13.32
N VAL A 298 -2.01 -4.18 12.61
CA VAL A 298 -2.59 -5.40 12.03
C VAL A 298 -3.37 -6.29 13.02
N ASN A 299 -3.02 -6.26 14.30
CA ASN A 299 -3.74 -7.02 15.34
C ASN A 299 -5.11 -6.43 15.70
N GLN A 300 -5.32 -5.13 15.43
CA GLN A 300 -6.60 -4.44 15.65
C GLN A 300 -7.38 -4.28 14.35
N ILE A 301 -6.68 -4.11 13.22
CA ILE A 301 -7.24 -4.00 11.87
C ILE A 301 -6.58 -5.09 11.01
N PRO A 302 -7.13 -6.31 10.97
CA PRO A 302 -6.55 -7.43 10.22
C PRO A 302 -6.31 -7.14 8.73
N GLY A 303 -7.11 -6.25 8.15
CA GLY A 303 -6.96 -5.78 6.77
C GLY A 303 -5.68 -5.00 6.48
N LEU A 304 -4.92 -4.58 7.50
CA LEU A 304 -3.60 -3.95 7.32
C LEU A 304 -2.49 -4.94 6.94
N ASN A 305 -2.73 -6.25 7.02
CA ASN A 305 -1.73 -7.24 6.71
C ASN A 305 -1.22 -7.06 5.26
N THR A 306 0.10 -7.10 5.09
CA THR A 306 0.81 -6.84 3.81
C THR A 306 0.71 -5.43 3.23
N LEU A 307 0.02 -4.49 3.90
CA LEU A 307 -0.23 -3.16 3.33
C LEU A 307 0.82 -2.08 3.67
N GLY A 308 1.84 -2.40 4.46
CA GLY A 308 2.98 -1.52 4.69
C GLY A 308 2.69 -0.26 5.48
N VAL A 309 1.56 -0.18 6.21
CA VAL A 309 1.19 1.01 6.99
C VAL A 309 0.41 0.64 8.25
N SER A 310 0.51 1.47 9.29
CA SER A 310 -0.35 1.43 10.48
C SER A 310 -0.48 2.79 11.14
N LEU A 311 -1.32 2.90 12.16
CA LEU A 311 -1.60 4.14 12.87
C LEU A 311 -1.61 3.92 14.39
N VAL A 312 -1.20 4.93 15.15
CA VAL A 312 -1.29 4.97 16.62
C VAL A 312 -1.77 6.33 17.10
N ARG A 313 -2.54 6.33 18.19
CA ARG A 313 -2.89 7.53 18.95
C ARG A 313 -2.04 7.58 20.21
N LEU A 314 -1.54 8.76 20.52
CA LEU A 314 -0.64 9.06 21.61
C LEU A 314 -1.33 10.04 22.56
N ASP A 315 -1.51 9.65 23.83
CA ASP A 315 -2.05 10.54 24.87
C ASP A 315 -0.98 10.80 25.93
N PHE A 316 -0.77 12.07 26.26
CA PHE A 316 0.19 12.54 27.25
C PHE A 316 -0.53 13.31 28.36
N ALA A 317 -0.30 12.95 29.61
CA ALA A 317 -0.58 13.81 30.76
C ALA A 317 0.30 15.07 30.70
N PRO A 318 0.01 16.14 31.48
CA PRO A 318 0.95 17.23 31.68
C PRO A 318 2.33 16.68 32.08
N TYR A 319 3.38 17.09 31.37
CA TYR A 319 4.75 16.59 31.57
C TYR A 319 4.98 15.10 31.28
N GLY A 320 4.02 14.41 30.67
CA GLY A 320 4.18 13.02 30.26
C GLY A 320 5.19 12.88 29.11
N GLU A 321 5.88 11.75 29.07
CA GLU A 321 6.87 11.43 28.05
C GLU A 321 6.63 10.04 27.45
N ASN A 322 6.79 9.94 26.13
CA ASN A 322 7.12 8.69 25.47
C ASN A 322 8.65 8.58 25.51
N PRO A 323 9.22 7.71 26.36
CA PRO A 323 10.66 7.64 26.58
C PRO A 323 11.43 7.33 25.29
N PRO A 324 12.75 7.55 25.26
CA PRO A 324 13.58 7.18 24.11
C PRO A 324 13.32 5.74 23.65
N HIS A 325 12.94 5.60 22.38
CA HIS A 325 12.60 4.32 21.75
C HIS A 325 12.98 4.35 20.26
N THR A 326 12.89 3.19 19.62
CA THR A 326 13.05 3.03 18.18
C THR A 326 12.03 2.05 17.62
N HIS A 327 11.69 2.25 16.35
CA HIS A 327 10.87 1.36 15.55
C HIS A 327 11.77 0.64 14.54
N PRO A 328 12.10 -0.65 14.74
CA PRO A 328 13.04 -1.37 13.88
C PRO A 328 12.51 -1.61 12.47
N ARG A 329 11.20 -1.46 12.24
CA ARG A 329 10.55 -1.75 10.96
C ARG A 329 9.74 -0.60 10.38
N ALA A 330 9.74 0.58 10.98
CA ALA A 330 8.95 1.69 10.46
C ALA A 330 9.55 3.06 10.72
N THR A 331 9.40 3.95 9.73
CA THR A 331 9.40 5.41 9.93
C THR A 331 8.09 5.80 10.60
N GLU A 332 8.13 6.78 11.50
CA GLU A 332 6.95 7.40 12.11
C GLU A 332 6.74 8.82 11.56
N ILE A 333 5.51 9.16 11.16
CA ILE A 333 5.08 10.55 10.90
C ILE A 333 3.99 10.93 11.90
N LEU A 334 4.27 11.95 12.72
CA LEU A 334 3.44 12.36 13.86
C LEU A 334 2.79 13.72 13.60
N THR A 335 1.50 13.84 13.95
CA THR A 335 0.73 15.09 13.93
C THR A 335 0.20 15.40 15.33
N VAL A 336 0.44 16.62 15.82
CA VAL A 336 -0.10 17.08 17.11
C VAL A 336 -1.54 17.55 16.93
N LEU A 337 -2.47 16.90 17.62
CA LEU A 337 -3.89 17.29 17.61
C LEU A 337 -4.22 18.31 18.71
N GLU A 338 -3.60 18.17 19.88
CA GLU A 338 -3.78 19.04 21.03
C GLU A 338 -2.49 19.16 21.86
N GLY A 339 -2.31 20.30 22.56
CA GLY A 339 -1.18 20.51 23.44
C GLY A 339 0.13 20.88 22.72
N LYS A 340 1.26 20.60 23.38
CA LYS A 340 2.60 21.00 22.95
C LYS A 340 3.62 19.90 23.26
N LEU A 341 4.33 19.43 22.24
CA LEU A 341 5.32 18.35 22.37
C LEU A 341 6.72 18.85 22.05
N TYR A 342 7.70 18.55 22.88
CA TYR A 342 9.12 18.58 22.52
C TYR A 342 9.50 17.20 21.99
N VAL A 343 9.99 17.14 20.76
CA VAL A 343 10.33 15.89 20.09
C VAL A 343 11.74 15.93 19.53
N GLY A 344 12.33 14.77 19.30
CA GLY A 344 13.57 14.70 18.53
C GLY A 344 14.06 13.27 18.31
N PHE A 345 15.03 13.13 17.40
CA PHE A 345 15.73 11.88 17.11
C PHE A 345 17.24 12.11 17.00
N VAL A 346 18.02 11.05 17.20
CA VAL A 346 19.48 11.08 17.16
C VAL A 346 19.99 10.37 15.91
N LEU A 347 20.84 11.03 15.13
CA LEU A 347 21.53 10.44 13.98
C LEU A 347 22.66 9.51 14.44
N SER A 348 22.89 8.39 13.74
CA SER A 348 23.97 7.43 13.99
C SER A 348 25.23 7.66 13.13
N ASN A 349 25.33 8.82 12.48
CA ASN A 349 26.41 9.15 11.57
C ASN A 349 27.80 9.20 12.26
N GLN A 350 28.86 9.09 11.46
CA GLN A 350 30.26 9.13 11.92
C GLN A 350 30.69 10.51 12.51
N ASN A 351 29.77 11.49 12.60
CA ASN A 351 30.02 12.89 12.94
C ASN A 351 29.26 13.34 14.21
N ASN A 352 29.41 12.63 15.33
CA ASN A 352 29.00 13.04 16.71
C ASN A 352 27.52 12.87 17.15
N ASN A 353 26.80 11.81 16.77
CA ASN A 353 25.48 11.49 17.38
C ASN A 353 24.52 12.70 17.49
N THR A 354 24.31 13.40 16.38
CA THR A 354 23.64 14.72 16.39
C THR A 354 22.15 14.58 16.71
N LEU A 355 21.65 15.37 17.67
CA LEU A 355 20.22 15.48 17.99
C LEU A 355 19.53 16.44 17.01
N ILE A 356 18.51 15.95 16.32
CA ILE A 356 17.55 16.75 15.56
C ILE A 356 16.29 16.87 16.41
N SER A 357 15.97 18.07 16.88
CA SER A 357 14.81 18.29 17.77
C SER A 357 14.01 19.53 17.41
N LYS A 358 12.73 19.52 17.83
CA LYS A 358 11.80 20.64 17.63
C LYS A 358 10.71 20.64 18.69
N VAL A 359 10.17 21.82 18.96
CA VAL A 359 8.95 22.00 19.75
C VAL A 359 7.77 22.12 18.79
N LEU A 360 6.82 21.20 18.90
CA LEU A 360 5.61 21.10 18.09
C LEU A 360 4.41 21.65 18.87
N ASN A 361 3.55 22.38 18.17
CA ASN A 361 2.25 22.83 18.64
C ASN A 361 1.14 22.09 17.87
N LYS A 362 -0.12 22.27 18.30
CA LYS A 362 -1.28 21.78 17.54
C LYS A 362 -1.16 22.13 16.04
N GLY A 363 -1.38 21.12 15.19
CA GLY A 363 -1.31 21.24 13.74
C GLY A 363 0.07 21.07 13.14
N ASP A 364 1.11 20.92 13.96
CA ASP A 364 2.46 20.64 13.49
C ASP A 364 2.64 19.14 13.21
N VAL A 365 3.39 18.84 12.16
CA VAL A 365 3.76 17.49 11.70
C VAL A 365 5.27 17.32 11.80
N PHE A 366 5.74 16.16 12.28
CA PHE A 366 7.16 15.82 12.40
C PHE A 366 7.43 14.36 12.03
N VAL A 367 8.60 14.07 11.47
CA VAL A 367 8.95 12.74 10.96
C VAL A 367 10.15 12.18 11.72
N PHE A 368 10.05 10.91 12.13
CA PHE A 368 11.12 10.14 12.78
C PHE A 368 11.53 8.98 11.86
N PRO A 369 12.76 9.00 11.31
CA PRO A 369 13.24 7.95 10.41
C PRO A 369 13.31 6.57 11.09
N ILE A 370 13.06 5.53 10.29
CA ILE A 370 13.16 4.12 10.71
C ILE A 370 14.46 3.82 11.45
N GLY A 371 14.37 3.06 12.54
CA GLY A 371 15.54 2.59 13.29
C GLY A 371 16.24 3.62 14.17
N LEU A 372 15.97 4.93 14.03
CA LEU A 372 16.60 5.96 14.86
C LEU A 372 15.96 6.07 16.25
N ILE A 373 16.81 6.31 17.25
CA ILE A 373 16.36 6.56 18.63
C ILE A 373 15.68 7.93 18.67
N HIS A 374 14.44 7.98 19.11
CA HIS A 374 13.65 9.20 19.20
C HIS A 374 12.74 9.22 20.44
N PHE A 375 12.17 10.38 20.73
CA PHE A 375 11.31 10.62 21.90
C PHE A 375 10.26 11.69 21.60
N GLN A 376 9.20 11.69 22.40
CA GLN A 376 8.20 12.75 22.45
C GLN A 376 7.89 13.09 23.92
N ALA A 377 7.94 14.36 24.30
CA ALA A 377 7.67 14.82 25.66
C ALA A 377 6.67 15.97 25.65
N ASN A 378 5.59 15.87 26.42
CA ASN A 378 4.69 16.98 26.65
C ASN A 378 5.36 17.99 27.57
N ILE A 379 5.67 19.19 27.09
CA ILE A 379 6.27 20.26 27.90
C ILE A 379 5.24 21.29 28.37
N GLY A 380 3.95 21.03 28.11
CA GLY A 380 2.84 21.87 28.50
C GLY A 380 2.25 21.51 29.88
N HIS A 381 1.51 22.47 30.44
CA HIS A 381 0.75 22.29 31.69
C HIS A 381 -0.59 21.57 31.50
N THR A 382 -1.00 21.32 30.26
CA THR A 382 -2.22 20.61 29.89
C THR A 382 -1.88 19.29 29.22
N PRO A 383 -2.80 18.31 29.17
CA PRO A 383 -2.63 17.12 28.35
C PRO A 383 -2.31 17.47 26.88
N ALA A 384 -1.62 16.55 26.21
CA ALA A 384 -1.35 16.63 24.77
C ALA A 384 -1.82 15.35 24.09
N VAL A 385 -2.28 15.47 22.84
CA VAL A 385 -2.75 14.36 22.02
C VAL A 385 -2.08 14.45 20.66
N ALA A 386 -1.56 13.33 20.17
CA ALA A 386 -1.01 13.21 18.83
C ALA A 386 -1.50 11.92 18.16
N VAL A 387 -1.43 11.90 16.84
CA VAL A 387 -1.61 10.69 16.03
C VAL A 387 -0.36 10.52 15.20
N ALA A 388 0.13 9.29 15.12
CA ALA A 388 1.28 8.95 14.31
C ALA A 388 0.98 7.78 13.37
N ALA A 389 1.40 7.90 12.12
CA ALA A 389 1.36 6.83 11.15
C ALA A 389 2.74 6.21 10.98
N LEU A 390 2.79 4.90 10.78
CA LEU A 390 4.02 4.13 10.71
C LEU A 390 4.10 3.41 9.37
N SER A 391 5.26 3.43 8.71
CA SER A 391 5.51 2.80 7.41
C SER A 391 5.61 1.26 7.47
N SER A 392 4.84 0.63 8.35
CA SER A 392 4.70 -0.81 8.47
C SER A 392 3.42 -1.15 9.21
N GLN A 393 2.76 -2.23 8.80
CA GLN A 393 1.62 -2.82 9.51
C GLN A 393 1.97 -3.38 10.90
N ASN A 394 3.27 -3.62 11.15
CA ASN A 394 3.81 -4.06 12.42
C ASN A 394 5.18 -3.40 12.66
N PRO A 395 5.22 -2.16 13.15
CA PRO A 395 6.45 -1.38 13.25
C PRO A 395 7.46 -1.94 14.25
N GLY A 396 6.99 -2.67 15.27
CA GLY A 396 7.79 -3.06 16.45
C GLY A 396 8.15 -1.84 17.30
N VAL A 397 8.43 -2.03 18.58
CA VAL A 397 8.86 -0.94 19.48
C VAL A 397 9.97 -1.47 20.37
N ILE A 398 11.06 -0.72 20.47
CA ILE A 398 12.16 -1.01 21.38
C ILE A 398 12.36 0.22 22.27
N THR A 399 11.84 0.18 23.49
CA THR A 399 12.09 1.23 24.50
C THR A 399 13.49 1.06 25.06
N ILE A 400 14.37 2.04 24.85
CA ILE A 400 15.82 1.89 25.08
C ILE A 400 16.13 1.50 26.52
N ALA A 401 15.60 2.25 27.50
CA ALA A 401 15.88 1.98 28.90
C ALA A 401 15.37 0.61 29.37
N ASN A 402 14.18 0.20 28.93
CA ASN A 402 13.61 -1.09 29.31
C ASN A 402 14.34 -2.26 28.62
N SER A 403 14.76 -2.11 27.36
CA SER A 403 15.51 -3.13 26.65
C SER A 403 16.94 -3.31 27.19
N VAL A 404 17.57 -2.23 27.66
CA VAL A 404 18.94 -2.29 28.22
C VAL A 404 18.97 -2.67 29.69
N PHE A 405 18.15 -2.03 30.54
CA PHE A 405 18.19 -2.22 32.00
C PHE A 405 17.07 -3.12 32.53
N GLY A 406 16.01 -3.35 31.76
CA GLY A 406 14.85 -4.18 32.13
C GLY A 406 14.82 -5.57 31.49
N SER A 407 15.85 -5.97 30.74
CA SER A 407 15.89 -7.23 29.99
C SER A 407 15.71 -8.46 30.88
N LYS A 408 15.16 -9.55 30.31
CA LYS A 408 15.00 -10.84 30.99
C LYS A 408 15.55 -11.98 30.12
N PRO A 409 16.65 -12.64 30.52
CA PRO A 409 17.48 -12.37 31.71
C PRO A 409 18.20 -11.01 31.64
N PRO A 410 18.66 -10.46 32.78
CA PRO A 410 19.44 -9.22 32.78
C PRO A 410 20.72 -9.29 31.96
N ILE A 411 21.06 -8.18 31.28
CA ILE A 411 22.41 -7.96 30.79
C ILE A 411 23.35 -7.82 32.00
N SER A 412 24.54 -8.42 31.92
CA SER A 412 25.56 -8.32 32.97
C SER A 412 25.84 -6.87 33.32
N ASP A 413 25.75 -6.58 34.61
CA ASP A 413 26.11 -5.32 35.21
C ASP A 413 27.55 -4.87 34.89
N ASP A 414 28.50 -5.79 34.82
CA ASP A 414 29.89 -5.53 34.42
C ASP A 414 30.00 -5.09 32.94
N ILE A 415 29.20 -5.70 32.06
CA ILE A 415 29.13 -5.30 30.63
C ILE A 415 28.53 -3.90 30.50
N LEU A 416 27.42 -3.63 31.19
CA LEU A 416 26.77 -2.33 31.15
C LEU A 416 27.62 -1.24 31.81
N ALA A 417 28.27 -1.53 32.94
CA ALA A 417 29.16 -0.58 33.63
C ALA A 417 30.31 -0.16 32.70
N LYS A 418 30.89 -1.12 31.98
CA LYS A 418 31.92 -0.85 30.98
C LYS A 418 31.38 -0.09 29.76
N ALA A 419 30.22 -0.48 29.24
CA ALA A 419 29.63 0.15 28.05
C ALA A 419 29.20 1.61 28.29
N PHE A 420 28.62 1.87 29.46
CA PHE A 420 28.17 3.20 29.87
C PHE A 420 29.27 4.01 30.60
N GLN A 421 30.43 3.41 30.87
CA GLN A 421 31.57 4.02 31.56
C GLN A 421 31.22 4.57 32.96
N VAL A 422 30.42 3.80 33.71
CA VAL A 422 29.96 4.15 35.05
C VAL A 422 30.27 3.02 36.03
N ASP A 423 30.20 3.33 37.33
CA ASP A 423 30.32 2.31 38.37
C ASP A 423 29.14 1.33 38.34
N LYS A 424 29.43 0.07 38.69
CA LYS A 424 28.43 -1.01 38.83
C LYS A 424 27.23 -0.61 39.69
N LYS A 425 27.46 0.15 40.78
CA LYS A 425 26.38 0.66 41.64
C LYS A 425 25.35 1.53 40.90
N VAL A 426 25.79 2.26 39.88
CA VAL A 426 24.90 3.05 39.01
C VAL A 426 24.06 2.12 38.15
N ILE A 427 24.66 1.07 37.58
CA ILE A 427 23.94 0.05 36.81
C ILE A 427 22.94 -0.71 37.68
N ASP A 428 23.35 -1.13 38.88
CA ASP A 428 22.47 -1.81 39.84
C ASP A 428 21.25 -0.94 40.17
N TYR A 429 21.48 0.36 40.39
CA TYR A 429 20.42 1.33 40.62
C TYR A 429 19.48 1.46 39.41
N LEU A 430 20.02 1.54 38.19
CA LEU A 430 19.23 1.66 36.96
C LEU A 430 18.41 0.39 36.70
N GLN A 431 18.99 -0.79 36.85
CA GLN A 431 18.29 -2.07 36.72
C GLN A 431 17.20 -2.26 37.78
N ALA A 432 17.45 -1.84 39.02
CA ALA A 432 16.47 -1.89 40.11
C ALA A 432 15.19 -1.07 39.82
N GLN A 433 15.24 -0.06 38.95
CA GLN A 433 14.04 0.70 38.58
C GLN A 433 13.01 -0.14 37.81
N PHE A 434 13.44 -1.25 37.18
CA PHE A 434 12.61 -2.09 36.31
C PHE A 434 12.17 -3.40 36.96
N TRP A 435 12.79 -3.81 38.07
CA TRP A 435 12.49 -5.09 38.73
C TRP A 435 11.88 -4.88 40.12
N MET A 436 10.58 -5.11 40.27
CA MET A 436 10.02 -5.35 41.61
C MET A 436 10.53 -6.70 42.13
N MET A 437 11.20 -6.70 43.28
CA MET A 437 11.57 -7.91 44.01
C MET A 437 10.32 -8.74 44.32
N LYS A 438 10.09 -9.79 43.53
CA LYS A 438 9.41 -11.00 43.98
C LYS A 438 10.34 -12.18 43.70
N MET A 439 10.99 -12.66 44.76
CA MET A 439 11.63 -13.97 44.76
C MET A 439 10.55 -15.03 44.56
N VAL A 440 10.60 -15.78 43.45
CA VAL A 440 10.42 -17.25 43.46
C VAL A 440 11.24 -17.81 42.29
N ALA A 441 12.04 -18.83 42.62
CA ALA A 441 12.87 -19.63 41.72
C ALA A 441 12.10 -20.21 40.53
N HIS A 442 12.79 -20.45 39.42
CA HIS A 442 12.87 -21.76 38.74
C HIS A 442 13.94 -21.67 37.64
N ILE A 443 15.15 -22.10 38.00
CA ILE A 443 16.22 -22.46 37.06
C ILE A 443 15.83 -23.82 36.49
N LEU A 444 15.24 -23.88 35.28
CA LEU A 444 15.38 -25.03 34.35
C LEU A 444 14.70 -24.86 32.95
N VAL A 445 14.85 -23.74 32.21
CA VAL A 445 14.35 -23.71 30.81
C VAL A 445 15.31 -23.02 29.81
N VAL A 446 16.53 -22.65 30.22
CA VAL A 446 17.44 -21.86 29.36
C VAL A 446 18.27 -22.70 28.38
N VAL A 447 18.23 -24.04 28.45
CA VAL A 447 19.09 -24.91 27.61
C VAL A 447 18.33 -25.63 26.49
N LEU A 448 16.99 -25.59 26.45
CA LEU A 448 16.19 -26.36 25.47
C LEU A 448 15.61 -25.56 24.28
N PHE A 449 15.94 -24.27 24.15
CA PHE A 449 15.38 -23.40 23.10
C PHE A 449 16.42 -22.86 22.11
N SER A 450 17.57 -23.51 22.01
CA SER A 450 18.72 -23.03 21.23
C SER A 450 18.99 -23.76 19.91
N ILE A 451 18.09 -24.62 19.41
CA ILE A 451 18.24 -25.21 18.08
C ILE A 451 16.89 -25.27 17.36
N THR A 452 16.84 -24.65 16.17
CA THR A 452 15.73 -24.54 15.20
C THR A 452 14.79 -23.33 15.32
N SER A 453 15.37 -22.13 15.30
CA SER A 453 14.68 -20.96 14.73
C SER A 453 15.43 -20.53 13.46
N SER A 454 14.80 -20.73 12.31
CA SER A 454 15.24 -20.12 11.05
C SER A 454 15.03 -18.61 11.17
N LEU A 455 16.12 -17.84 11.19
CA LEU A 455 16.04 -16.39 11.04
C LEU A 455 15.81 -16.10 9.56
N VAL A 456 14.59 -15.70 9.21
CA VAL A 456 14.24 -15.17 7.89
C VAL A 456 14.23 -13.64 8.02
N TYR A 457 15.10 -12.98 7.26
CA TYR A 457 15.07 -11.53 7.08
C TYR A 457 14.53 -11.26 5.67
N ALA A 458 13.32 -10.72 5.59
CA ALA A 458 12.81 -10.03 4.42
C ALA A 458 12.69 -8.56 4.83
N TYR A 459 13.58 -7.72 4.32
CA TYR A 459 13.55 -6.30 4.59
C TYR A 459 13.97 -5.57 3.29
N ASP A 460 13.37 -4.41 3.03
CA ASP A 460 13.76 -3.51 1.95
C ASP A 460 15.26 -3.21 1.99
N PRO A 461 15.95 -2.91 0.88
CA PRO A 461 17.38 -2.61 0.91
C PRO A 461 17.69 -1.60 2.03
N SER A 462 18.63 -1.96 2.93
CA SER A 462 19.00 -1.11 4.07
C SER A 462 19.37 0.26 3.52
N PRO A 463 18.85 1.36 4.08
CA PRO A 463 19.30 2.67 3.68
C PRO A 463 20.83 2.74 3.92
N LEU A 464 21.60 3.10 2.89
CA LEU A 464 23.07 3.19 2.97
C LEU A 464 23.56 4.31 3.90
N GLN A 465 22.64 5.17 4.33
CA GLN A 465 22.83 6.30 5.23
C GLN A 465 21.55 6.53 6.04
N ASP A 466 21.67 7.07 7.25
CA ASP A 466 20.55 7.22 8.21
C ASP A 466 19.32 7.97 7.65
N ILE A 467 19.57 8.96 6.77
CA ILE A 467 18.55 9.83 6.18
C ILE A 467 18.90 10.24 4.75
N CYS A 468 17.89 10.50 3.92
CA CYS A 468 18.05 11.05 2.57
C CYS A 468 17.05 12.18 2.35
N VAL A 469 17.37 13.41 2.77
CA VAL A 469 16.48 14.57 2.53
C VAL A 469 16.47 14.93 1.05
N ALA A 470 15.30 15.05 0.43
CA ALA A 470 15.17 15.37 -1.00
C ALA A 470 15.80 16.72 -1.36
N ASP A 471 16.69 16.73 -2.37
CA ASP A 471 17.02 17.95 -3.11
C ASP A 471 15.94 18.23 -4.17
N LEU A 472 14.98 19.08 -3.81
CA LEU A 472 13.89 19.48 -4.70
C LEU A 472 14.33 20.37 -5.88
N ASN A 473 15.56 20.90 -5.87
CA ASN A 473 16.10 21.71 -6.97
C ASN A 473 16.80 20.88 -8.04
N SER A 474 17.15 19.64 -7.72
CA SER A 474 17.80 18.74 -8.66
C SER A 474 16.85 18.31 -9.78
N LYS A 475 17.37 18.29 -11.01
CA LYS A 475 16.67 17.76 -12.18
C LYS A 475 16.87 16.25 -12.35
N VAL A 476 17.73 15.64 -11.53
CA VAL A 476 18.05 14.21 -11.57
C VAL A 476 17.20 13.48 -10.55
N LEU A 477 16.51 12.43 -10.97
CA LEU A 477 15.69 11.56 -10.13
C LEU A 477 16.24 10.13 -10.16
N VAL A 478 16.32 9.48 -9.00
CA VAL A 478 16.77 8.09 -8.85
C VAL A 478 15.83 7.41 -7.86
N ASN A 479 14.78 6.75 -8.36
CA ASN A 479 13.71 6.17 -7.53
C ASN A 479 13.11 7.16 -6.50
N GLY A 480 12.95 8.43 -6.91
CA GLY A 480 12.67 9.56 -6.01
C GLY A 480 13.66 10.70 -6.25
N PHE A 481 13.83 11.57 -5.25
CA PHE A 481 14.79 12.67 -5.31
C PHE A 481 16.18 12.20 -4.86
N ILE A 482 17.23 12.82 -5.39
CA ILE A 482 18.58 12.66 -4.82
C ILE A 482 18.64 13.29 -3.42
N CYS A 483 19.59 12.85 -2.60
CA CYS A 483 19.77 13.36 -1.24
C CYS A 483 20.58 14.68 -1.24
N LYS A 484 20.17 15.64 -0.40
CA LYS A 484 21.01 16.78 0.01
C LYS A 484 22.22 16.30 0.83
N ALA A 485 23.24 17.16 0.93
CA ALA A 485 24.36 16.94 1.84
C ALA A 485 23.88 16.91 3.31
N VAL A 486 24.43 16.00 4.12
CA VAL A 486 23.99 15.78 5.51
C VAL A 486 24.22 17.03 6.37
N GLU A 487 25.25 17.80 6.07
CA GLU A 487 25.61 19.04 6.77
C GLU A 487 24.59 20.17 6.57
N GLU A 488 23.75 20.07 5.53
CA GLU A 488 22.69 21.03 5.23
C GLU A 488 21.33 20.62 5.82
N VAL A 489 21.24 19.42 6.40
CA VAL A 489 19.99 18.90 6.94
C VAL A 489 19.65 19.57 8.27
N THR A 490 18.41 20.03 8.40
CA THR A 490 17.89 20.66 9.61
C THR A 490 16.55 20.05 10.03
N ALA A 491 16.11 20.34 11.27
CA ALA A 491 14.77 19.96 11.74
C ALA A 491 13.63 20.54 10.87
N ASN A 492 13.89 21.58 10.06
CA ASN A 492 12.89 22.13 9.16
C ASN A 492 12.63 21.25 7.93
N ASP A 493 13.56 20.37 7.55
CA ASP A 493 13.36 19.44 6.43
C ASP A 493 12.35 18.32 6.79
N PHE A 494 12.08 18.10 8.08
CA PHE A 494 11.17 17.06 8.60
C PHE A 494 9.88 17.65 9.20
N PHE A 495 9.58 18.91 8.94
CA PHE A 495 8.52 19.65 9.64
C PHE A 495 7.55 20.34 8.68
N LEU A 496 6.25 20.28 9.00
CA LEU A 496 5.21 21.09 8.37
C LEU A 496 4.32 21.72 9.44
N SER A 497 3.94 22.99 9.25
CA SER A 497 3.04 23.72 10.16
C SER A 497 1.72 24.07 9.49
N GLY A 498 0.67 24.28 10.28
CA GLY A 498 -0.64 24.72 9.80
C GLY A 498 -1.50 23.62 9.19
N PHE A 499 -1.18 22.35 9.45
CA PHE A 499 -1.97 21.20 9.01
C PHE A 499 -3.33 21.11 9.74
N ASP A 500 -3.49 21.85 10.83
CA ASP A 500 -4.76 22.05 11.55
C ASP A 500 -5.71 23.04 10.86
N LYS A 501 -5.27 23.78 9.83
CA LYS A 501 -6.11 24.74 9.13
C LYS A 501 -6.98 24.06 8.07
N PRO A 502 -8.29 24.38 8.00
CA PRO A 502 -9.15 23.85 6.96
C PRO A 502 -8.77 24.42 5.59
N SER A 503 -8.81 23.56 4.58
CA SER A 503 -8.67 23.94 3.18
C SER A 503 -9.98 24.48 2.59
N ASN A 504 -9.89 25.24 1.49
CA ASN A 504 -11.07 25.82 0.85
C ASN A 504 -11.86 24.76 0.08
N THR A 505 -13.08 24.47 0.54
CA THR A 505 -14.00 23.50 -0.07
C THR A 505 -15.07 24.13 -0.97
N MET A 506 -14.98 25.44 -1.26
CA MET A 506 -15.88 26.13 -2.20
C MET A 506 -15.54 25.77 -3.65
N ASN A 507 -15.88 24.55 -4.04
CA ASN A 507 -15.76 24.01 -5.39
C ASN A 507 -16.89 23.03 -5.68
N LYS A 508 -17.00 22.55 -6.92
CA LYS A 508 -18.11 21.70 -7.38
C LYS A 508 -18.28 20.39 -6.60
N VAL A 509 -17.19 19.81 -6.11
CA VAL A 509 -17.20 18.55 -5.36
C VAL A 509 -17.25 18.76 -3.85
N GLY A 510 -17.11 20.00 -3.37
CA GLY A 510 -17.20 20.31 -1.94
C GLY A 510 -16.05 19.73 -1.11
N PHE A 511 -14.88 19.50 -1.71
CA PHE A 511 -13.77 18.78 -1.08
C PHE A 511 -12.42 19.38 -1.44
N ASN A 512 -11.46 19.33 -0.53
CA ASN A 512 -10.08 19.74 -0.79
C ASN A 512 -9.09 18.99 0.13
N VAL A 513 -7.82 18.94 -0.29
CA VAL A 513 -6.74 18.20 0.36
C VAL A 513 -5.59 19.13 0.72
N THR A 514 -5.10 19.01 1.95
CA THR A 514 -3.82 19.59 2.36
C THR A 514 -2.76 18.49 2.42
N ASN A 515 -1.71 18.61 1.61
CA ASN A 515 -0.68 17.60 1.43
C ASN A 515 0.49 17.77 2.42
N ALA A 516 0.94 16.66 3.01
CA ALA A 516 2.21 16.51 3.69
C ALA A 516 3.01 15.37 3.03
N LEU A 517 3.35 15.58 1.76
CA LEU A 517 4.13 14.65 0.93
C LEU A 517 5.61 15.10 0.88
N VAL A 518 6.46 14.35 0.18
CA VAL A 518 7.90 14.69 0.00
C VAL A 518 8.15 16.11 -0.53
N ASN A 519 7.22 16.69 -1.30
CA ASN A 519 7.35 18.06 -1.82
C ASN A 519 7.13 19.14 -0.74
N GLN A 520 6.40 18.81 0.34
CA GLN A 520 6.17 19.71 1.48
C GLN A 520 7.10 19.40 2.65
N ILE A 521 7.47 18.13 2.82
CA ILE A 521 8.40 17.64 3.84
C ILE A 521 9.52 16.87 3.12
N PRO A 522 10.60 17.52 2.68
CA PRO A 522 11.69 16.89 1.93
C PRO A 522 12.33 15.70 2.65
N GLY A 523 12.28 15.69 3.99
CA GLY A 523 12.74 14.59 4.83
C GLY A 523 11.96 13.29 4.68
N LEU A 524 10.79 13.28 4.02
CA LEU A 524 10.04 12.06 3.71
C LEU A 524 10.64 11.24 2.56
N ASN A 525 11.60 11.79 1.82
CA ASN A 525 12.21 11.08 0.71
C ASN A 525 12.83 9.75 1.18
N THR A 526 12.58 8.70 0.40
CA THR A 526 12.93 7.30 0.70
C THR A 526 12.32 6.68 1.97
N LEU A 527 11.43 7.39 2.69
CA LEU A 527 10.89 6.89 3.96
C LEU A 527 9.59 6.06 3.84
N GLY A 528 9.03 5.92 2.64
CA GLY A 528 7.89 5.03 2.39
C GLY A 528 6.57 5.46 3.03
N ILE A 529 6.43 6.71 3.45
CA ILE A 529 5.20 7.21 4.08
C ILE A 529 4.94 8.69 3.78
N SER A 530 3.66 9.07 3.77
CA SER A 530 3.22 10.46 3.75
C SER A 530 1.87 10.63 4.45
N LEU A 531 1.41 11.87 4.58
CA LEU A 531 0.15 12.22 5.25
C LEU A 531 -0.64 13.24 4.43
N VAL A 532 -1.96 13.21 4.52
CA VAL A 532 -2.87 14.20 3.95
C VAL A 532 -4.00 14.54 4.94
N ARG A 533 -4.43 15.79 4.92
CA ARG A 533 -5.66 16.23 5.58
C ARG A 533 -6.74 16.42 4.52
N LEU A 534 -7.92 15.94 4.84
CA LEU A 534 -9.10 15.92 3.98
C LEU A 534 -10.18 16.80 4.62
N ASP A 535 -10.61 17.86 3.92
CA ASP A 535 -11.73 18.70 4.36
C ASP A 535 -12.91 18.55 3.38
N PHE A 536 -14.09 18.30 3.94
CA PHE A 536 -15.33 18.12 3.19
C PHE A 536 -16.37 19.16 3.65
N ALA A 537 -16.95 19.90 2.71
CA ALA A 537 -18.19 20.64 2.93
C ALA A 537 -19.36 19.68 3.24
N PRO A 538 -20.50 20.17 3.75
CA PRO A 538 -21.72 19.35 3.80
C PRO A 538 -21.99 18.73 2.43
N TYR A 539 -22.17 17.41 2.39
CA TYR A 539 -22.35 16.66 1.14
C TYR A 539 -21.18 16.68 0.15
N GLY A 540 -20.01 17.18 0.56
CA GLY A 540 -18.80 17.15 -0.25
C GLY A 540 -18.23 15.75 -0.40
N GLU A 541 -17.44 15.53 -1.45
CA GLU A 541 -16.87 14.22 -1.75
C GLU A 541 -15.46 14.33 -2.32
N ASN A 542 -14.62 13.38 -1.92
CA ASN A 542 -13.44 13.02 -2.67
C ASN A 542 -13.88 12.00 -3.72
N PRO A 543 -13.94 12.38 -5.01
CA PRO A 543 -14.47 11.51 -6.06
C PRO A 543 -13.70 10.19 -6.15
N PRO A 544 -14.26 9.16 -6.81
CA PRO A 544 -13.54 7.92 -7.06
C PRO A 544 -12.14 8.18 -7.62
N HIS A 545 -11.13 7.66 -6.93
CA HIS A 545 -9.71 7.82 -7.26
C HIS A 545 -8.92 6.58 -6.85
N THR A 546 -7.65 6.55 -7.24
CA THR A 546 -6.70 5.51 -6.82
C THR A 546 -5.32 6.11 -6.56
N HIS A 547 -4.58 5.45 -5.67
CA HIS A 547 -3.18 5.73 -5.38
C HIS A 547 -2.32 4.61 -5.98
N PRO A 548 -1.65 4.82 -7.12
CA PRO A 548 -0.90 3.75 -7.80
C PRO A 548 0.32 3.27 -7.01
N ARG A 549 0.76 4.02 -5.99
CA ARG A 549 1.97 3.73 -5.22
C ARG A 549 1.75 3.65 -3.71
N ALA A 550 0.51 3.77 -3.21
CA ALA A 550 0.29 3.72 -1.76
C ALA A 550 -1.06 3.09 -1.37
N THR A 551 -1.05 2.34 -0.28
CA THR A 551 -2.22 2.10 0.56
C THR A 551 -2.53 3.38 1.33
N GLU A 552 -3.81 3.67 1.54
CA GLU A 552 -4.31 4.76 2.38
C GLU A 552 -4.92 4.21 3.69
N ILE A 553 -4.61 4.80 4.84
CA ILE A 553 -5.31 4.59 6.12
C ILE A 553 -5.87 5.92 6.65
N LEU A 554 -7.19 6.01 6.76
CA LEU A 554 -7.93 7.22 7.06
C LEU A 554 -8.56 7.19 8.45
N THR A 555 -8.48 8.29 9.19
CA THR A 555 -9.19 8.53 10.47
C THR A 555 -10.10 9.74 10.38
N VAL A 556 -11.38 9.57 10.76
CA VAL A 556 -12.33 10.69 10.82
C VAL A 556 -12.13 11.50 12.10
N LEU A 557 -11.82 12.78 11.96
CA LEU A 557 -11.67 13.71 13.08
C LEU A 557 -12.99 14.39 13.45
N GLU A 558 -13.80 14.73 12.45
CA GLU A 558 -15.09 15.41 12.60
C GLU A 558 -16.07 15.00 11.49
N GLY A 559 -17.37 15.06 11.79
CA GLY A 559 -18.42 14.75 10.82
C GLY A 559 -18.63 13.25 10.60
N LYS A 560 -19.17 12.91 9.42
CA LYS A 560 -19.59 11.55 9.05
C LYS A 560 -19.29 11.27 7.59
N LEU A 561 -18.47 10.25 7.32
CA LEU A 561 -18.06 9.88 5.97
C LEU A 561 -18.64 8.53 5.58
N TYR A 562 -19.22 8.41 4.38
CA TYR A 562 -19.43 7.14 3.72
C TYR A 562 -18.23 6.87 2.81
N VAL A 563 -17.55 5.75 3.01
CA VAL A 563 -16.32 5.40 2.30
C VAL A 563 -16.42 4.01 1.70
N GLY A 564 -15.63 3.74 0.67
CA GLY A 564 -15.47 2.38 0.17
C GLY A 564 -14.44 2.25 -0.95
N PHE A 565 -14.07 1.00 -1.24
CA PHE A 565 -13.22 0.62 -2.35
C PHE A 565 -13.80 -0.58 -3.10
N VAL A 566 -13.41 -0.72 -4.37
CA VAL A 566 -13.89 -1.80 -5.25
C VAL A 566 -12.76 -2.81 -5.49
N LEU A 567 -13.03 -4.09 -5.16
CA LEU A 567 -12.14 -5.21 -5.49
C LEU A 567 -12.15 -5.47 -7.00
N SER A 568 -11.04 -5.95 -7.55
CA SER A 568 -10.92 -6.29 -8.97
C SER A 568 -11.38 -7.72 -9.28
N ASN A 569 -11.31 -8.05 -10.57
CA ASN A 569 -11.99 -9.03 -11.40
C ASN A 569 -11.80 -10.54 -11.10
N GLN A 570 -11.51 -10.93 -9.86
CA GLN A 570 -11.76 -12.31 -9.40
C GLN A 570 -13.05 -12.42 -8.56
N ASN A 571 -13.61 -11.27 -8.12
CA ASN A 571 -14.78 -11.22 -7.22
C ASN A 571 -15.90 -10.27 -7.71
N ASN A 572 -16.25 -10.27 -9.01
CA ASN A 572 -17.40 -9.50 -9.54
C ASN A 572 -17.43 -7.98 -9.23
N ASN A 573 -16.27 -7.31 -9.16
CA ASN A 573 -16.17 -5.89 -8.83
C ASN A 573 -16.88 -5.53 -7.50
N THR A 574 -16.55 -6.26 -6.44
CA THR A 574 -17.26 -6.14 -5.16
C THR A 574 -16.91 -4.84 -4.44
N LEU A 575 -17.93 -4.07 -4.04
CA LEU A 575 -17.77 -2.85 -3.24
C LEU A 575 -17.68 -3.21 -1.75
N ILE A 576 -16.53 -2.90 -1.13
CA ILE A 576 -16.34 -2.92 0.33
C ILE A 576 -16.57 -1.50 0.82
N SER A 577 -17.61 -1.28 1.62
CA SER A 577 -17.97 0.08 2.08
C SER A 577 -18.43 0.12 3.53
N LYS A 578 -18.30 1.30 4.13
CA LYS A 578 -18.73 1.57 5.52
C LYS A 578 -19.05 3.04 5.73
N VAL A 579 -19.94 3.31 6.68
CA VAL A 579 -20.19 4.64 7.20
C VAL A 579 -19.36 4.84 8.45
N LEU A 580 -18.46 5.83 8.41
CA LEU A 580 -17.53 6.22 9.47
C LEU A 580 -18.06 7.45 10.21
N ASN A 581 -17.97 7.41 11.53
CA ASN A 581 -18.19 8.55 12.42
C ASN A 581 -16.84 9.06 12.95
N LYS A 582 -16.84 10.20 13.64
CA LYS A 582 -15.66 10.67 14.37
C LYS A 582 -15.02 9.54 15.20
N GLY A 583 -13.70 9.40 15.06
CA GLY A 583 -12.91 8.39 15.75
C GLY A 583 -12.85 7.04 15.06
N ASP A 584 -13.55 6.85 13.95
CA ASP A 584 -13.47 5.64 13.15
C ASP A 584 -12.28 5.70 12.18
N VAL A 585 -11.64 4.54 11.98
CA VAL A 585 -10.50 4.33 11.08
C VAL A 585 -10.90 3.37 9.97
N PHE A 586 -10.46 3.62 8.73
CA PHE A 586 -10.69 2.75 7.58
C PHE A 586 -9.46 2.68 6.66
N VAL A 587 -9.28 1.55 5.97
CA VAL A 587 -8.10 1.30 5.12
C VAL A 587 -8.52 1.08 3.67
N PHE A 588 -7.81 1.71 2.73
CA PHE A 588 -7.95 1.55 1.28
C PHE A 588 -6.67 0.94 0.70
N PRO A 589 -6.70 -0.29 0.16
CA PRO A 589 -5.54 -0.94 -0.42
C PRO A 589 -4.97 -0.20 -1.63
N ILE A 590 -3.64 -0.30 -1.80
CA ILE A 590 -2.91 0.26 -2.95
C ILE A 590 -3.54 -0.09 -4.29
N GLY A 591 -3.65 0.90 -5.18
CA GLY A 591 -4.10 0.70 -6.56
C GLY A 591 -5.61 0.48 -6.74
N LEU A 592 -6.38 0.22 -5.67
CA LEU A 592 -7.83 0.03 -5.78
C LEU A 592 -8.57 1.37 -5.91
N ILE A 593 -9.63 1.36 -6.74
CA ILE A 593 -10.53 2.52 -6.87
C ILE A 593 -11.32 2.66 -5.59
N HIS A 594 -11.26 3.83 -4.96
CA HIS A 594 -11.95 4.14 -3.72
C HIS A 594 -12.45 5.58 -3.68
N PHE A 595 -13.34 5.87 -2.73
CA PHE A 595 -13.95 7.18 -2.55
C PHE A 595 -14.20 7.48 -1.07
N GLN A 596 -14.37 8.75 -0.75
CA GLN A 596 -14.87 9.23 0.54
C GLN A 596 -15.90 10.33 0.33
N ALA A 597 -17.10 10.18 0.89
CA ALA A 597 -18.19 11.15 0.75
C ALA A 597 -18.72 11.58 2.11
N ASN A 598 -18.78 12.88 2.37
CA ASN A 598 -19.49 13.40 3.53
C ASN A 598 -21.00 13.24 3.30
N ILE A 599 -21.67 12.47 4.16
CA ILE A 599 -23.13 12.28 4.10
C ILE A 599 -23.87 13.08 5.17
N GLY A 600 -23.14 13.91 5.92
CA GLY A 600 -23.68 14.79 6.96
C GLY A 600 -24.11 16.16 6.43
N HIS A 601 -24.96 16.82 7.21
CA HIS A 601 -25.38 18.22 7.01
C HIS A 601 -24.33 19.24 7.48
N THR A 602 -23.27 18.78 8.14
CA THR A 602 -22.15 19.60 8.63
C THR A 602 -20.87 19.23 7.88
N PRO A 603 -19.86 20.11 7.85
CA PRO A 603 -18.54 19.74 7.35
C PRO A 603 -17.98 18.49 8.04
N ALA A 604 -17.11 17.77 7.34
CA ALA A 604 -16.36 16.64 7.87
C ALA A 604 -14.85 16.87 7.64
N VAL A 605 -14.04 16.34 8.54
CA VAL A 605 -12.57 16.43 8.49
C VAL A 605 -11.99 15.05 8.76
N ALA A 606 -11.01 14.64 7.97
CA ALA A 606 -10.24 13.42 8.18
C ALA A 606 -8.75 13.66 7.97
N ILE A 607 -7.93 12.79 8.58
CA ILE A 607 -6.50 12.68 8.28
C ILE A 607 -6.25 11.30 7.71
N SER A 608 -5.39 11.22 6.71
CA SER A 608 -5.05 9.98 6.05
C SER A 608 -3.54 9.81 5.88
N ALA A 609 -3.02 8.63 6.18
CA ALA A 609 -1.62 8.29 5.94
C ALA A 609 -1.50 7.35 4.75
N LEU A 610 -0.43 7.51 3.99
CA LEU A 610 -0.20 6.82 2.73
C LEU A 610 1.12 6.07 2.79
N SER A 611 1.15 4.79 2.41
CA SER A 611 2.35 3.92 2.43
C SER A 611 3.38 4.24 1.33
N SER A 612 3.53 5.54 1.00
CA SER A 612 4.56 6.06 0.10
C SER A 612 4.76 7.55 0.36
N GLN A 613 5.99 8.02 0.24
CA GLN A 613 6.34 9.44 0.27
C GLN A 613 5.80 10.22 -0.94
N ASN A 614 5.46 9.52 -2.02
CA ASN A 614 4.84 10.05 -3.22
C ASN A 614 3.77 9.08 -3.73
N PRO A 615 2.57 9.08 -3.15
CA PRO A 615 1.53 8.07 -3.42
C PRO A 615 0.99 8.12 -4.85
N GLY A 616 1.05 9.30 -5.50
CA GLY A 616 0.33 9.58 -6.74
C GLY A 616 -1.18 9.61 -6.52
N VAL A 617 -1.93 10.33 -7.35
CA VAL A 617 -3.40 10.36 -7.28
C VAL A 617 -3.95 10.33 -8.71
N ILE A 618 -4.84 9.39 -8.98
CA ILE A 618 -5.56 9.30 -10.25
C ILE A 618 -7.05 9.44 -9.93
N THR A 619 -7.60 10.65 -10.07
CA THR A 619 -9.05 10.87 -9.99
C THR A 619 -9.70 10.32 -11.24
N ILE A 620 -10.60 9.35 -11.11
CA ILE A 620 -11.08 8.54 -12.23
C ILE A 620 -11.82 9.41 -13.26
N ALA A 621 -12.82 10.18 -12.85
CA ALA A 621 -13.61 10.99 -13.78
C ALA A 621 -12.76 12.03 -14.50
N ASN A 622 -11.89 12.74 -13.77
CA ASN A 622 -11.00 13.73 -14.37
C ASN A 622 -9.95 13.10 -15.31
N SER A 623 -9.45 11.90 -15.00
CA SER A 623 -8.46 11.22 -15.83
C SER A 623 -9.08 10.66 -17.11
N VAL A 624 -10.34 10.22 -17.07
CA VAL A 624 -11.05 9.69 -18.24
C VAL A 624 -11.68 10.77 -19.12
N PHE A 625 -12.39 11.73 -18.52
CA PHE A 625 -13.18 12.74 -19.23
C PHE A 625 -12.50 14.11 -19.32
N GLY A 626 -11.50 14.36 -18.48
CA GLY A 626 -10.74 15.62 -18.40
C GLY A 626 -9.30 15.55 -18.95
N SER A 627 -8.91 14.46 -19.62
CA SER A 627 -7.54 14.29 -20.15
C SER A 627 -7.22 15.33 -21.22
N LYS A 628 -5.95 15.77 -21.32
CA LYS A 628 -5.50 16.69 -22.39
C LYS A 628 -4.35 16.09 -23.20
N PRO A 629 -4.50 15.82 -24.52
CA PRO A 629 -5.74 15.90 -25.32
C PRO A 629 -6.87 14.96 -24.84
N PRO A 630 -8.13 15.17 -25.29
CA PRO A 630 -9.25 14.32 -24.86
C PRO A 630 -9.08 12.89 -25.38
N ILE A 631 -9.51 11.90 -24.60
CA ILE A 631 -9.76 10.55 -25.13
C ILE A 631 -10.91 10.64 -26.14
N SER A 632 -10.84 9.88 -27.24
CA SER A 632 -11.85 9.89 -28.30
C SER A 632 -13.26 9.63 -27.74
N ASP A 633 -14.24 10.41 -28.19
CA ASP A 633 -15.65 10.27 -27.80
C ASP A 633 -16.23 8.92 -28.25
N ASP A 634 -15.83 8.45 -29.44
CA ASP A 634 -16.11 7.09 -29.94
C ASP A 634 -15.64 6.00 -28.98
N ILE A 635 -14.44 6.20 -28.40
CA ILE A 635 -13.83 5.20 -27.52
C ILE A 635 -14.55 5.18 -26.18
N LEU A 636 -14.79 6.35 -25.60
CA LEU A 636 -15.49 6.43 -24.33
C LEU A 636 -16.97 5.98 -24.47
N ALA A 637 -17.62 6.24 -25.61
CA ALA A 637 -19.01 5.85 -25.84
C ALA A 637 -19.18 4.32 -25.80
N LYS A 638 -18.27 3.60 -26.45
CA LYS A 638 -18.24 2.14 -26.42
C LYS A 638 -17.85 1.61 -25.04
N ALA A 639 -16.79 2.15 -24.44
CA ALA A 639 -16.29 1.72 -23.14
C ALA A 639 -17.35 1.83 -22.03
N PHE A 640 -18.10 2.93 -22.02
CA PHE A 640 -19.14 3.21 -21.04
C PHE A 640 -20.52 2.68 -21.49
N GLN A 641 -20.63 2.15 -22.71
CA GLN A 641 -21.85 1.62 -23.32
C GLN A 641 -22.98 2.64 -23.42
N VAL A 642 -22.64 3.87 -23.81
CA VAL A 642 -23.57 5.01 -23.92
C VAL A 642 -23.46 5.69 -25.27
N ASP A 643 -24.44 6.52 -25.60
CA ASP A 643 -24.38 7.37 -26.78
C ASP A 643 -23.27 8.43 -26.66
N LYS A 644 -22.66 8.80 -27.79
CA LYS A 644 -21.66 9.89 -27.87
C LYS A 644 -22.11 11.18 -27.22
N LYS A 645 -23.39 11.54 -27.33
CA LYS A 645 -23.94 12.75 -26.68
C LYS A 645 -23.74 12.76 -25.16
N VAL A 646 -23.79 11.59 -24.52
CA VAL A 646 -23.53 11.45 -23.09
C VAL A 646 -22.05 11.67 -22.80
N ILE A 647 -21.16 11.15 -23.65
CA ILE A 647 -19.72 11.37 -23.54
C ILE A 647 -19.35 12.83 -23.77
N ASP A 648 -19.89 13.46 -24.81
CA ASP A 648 -19.68 14.89 -25.11
C ASP A 648 -20.09 15.73 -23.89
N TYR A 649 -21.23 15.39 -23.28
CA TYR A 649 -21.70 16.04 -22.06
C TYR A 649 -20.77 15.80 -20.86
N LEU A 650 -20.31 14.57 -20.64
CA LEU A 650 -19.36 14.20 -19.56
C LEU A 650 -18.01 14.92 -19.73
N GLN A 651 -17.46 14.93 -20.95
CA GLN A 651 -16.25 15.67 -21.27
C GLN A 651 -16.46 17.17 -21.04
N ALA A 652 -17.57 17.76 -21.50
CA ALA A 652 -17.83 19.19 -21.29
C ALA A 652 -17.79 19.61 -19.81
N GLN A 653 -18.12 18.73 -18.85
CA GLN A 653 -18.09 19.09 -17.42
C GLN A 653 -16.70 19.47 -16.90
N PHE A 654 -15.63 18.93 -17.50
CA PHE A 654 -14.25 19.16 -17.08
C PHE A 654 -13.55 20.27 -17.90
N TRP A 655 -14.20 20.78 -18.95
CA TRP A 655 -13.58 21.64 -19.97
C TRP A 655 -14.14 23.07 -19.99
N VAL A 656 -15.21 23.34 -19.25
CA VAL A 656 -15.87 24.67 -19.21
C VAL A 656 -15.23 25.64 -18.19
N ASN A 657 -14.26 25.20 -17.38
CA ASN A 657 -13.56 26.05 -16.40
C ASN A 657 -12.01 25.95 -16.50
N ALA A 658 -11.45 25.87 -17.71
CA ALA A 658 -10.00 26.03 -17.93
C ALA A 658 -9.65 27.48 -18.28
#